data_AF-A0A3Q9QWQ1-F1
#
_entry.id   AF-A0A3Q9QWQ1-F1
#
_cell.length_a   1.000
_cell.length_b   1.000
_cell.length_c   1.000
_cell.angle_alpha   90.00
_cell.angle_beta   90.00
_cell.angle_gamma   90.00
#
_symmetry.space_group_name_H-M   'P 1'
#
loop_
_entity.id
_entity.type
_entity.pdbx_description
1 polymer ?
#
loop_
_entity_poly.entity_id
_entity_poly.type
_entity_poly.pdbx_seq_one_letter_code
_entity_poly.pdbx_strand_id
1 'polypeptide(L)'
;MLVKKRLLGALVTITMLTISTFFLPSKIQAYTDLSTYKVETGQFGNENDARNALAKMKNDTGWSGELKTTNIYQIISGYYNGVQAVKNVKKQLESATGIKGTYEGWGDPQDASSIVSGYYNSAEAAKNVLQQFENATGFTGRYEDWVDSESTYKLESGYFNGEQTVQKILQDLKTATGITGSYKGWGTPESFYRVKSGYYNGEQTAQKVLQDLEAATGIKGSFKGWGSPEEYYQLTSGYFNGEQTIQKVLQDLKTATGIKGSYQGWGTPEDYYQLVSGYYNGEDSAKKVLQSFETATGIKGSYEGWGTPENYVQLVSGYYFGEPAVKEVIRQFEAATGVQASYEGWGTPDNYYQLVSGYYNGESTVKEIIRQFTSSTGIQAHFESLGNNRYQIISSPILGESKMNTAKQFFETKNLAVESEGTGNKGYTKFQVVSDPILGTSKLNGAKKFFETRNLSVTERSTDQKGYTKFQVVSDPILGMSNLNSAKKFFESQGWGVEYKKTGETGFTKFQLITDPVLGLDRLNAGKKFFEDRKWGVSYQKTGQTGYTKFQVVSDPFLGTSKLNEAKRFFESRGFGAEYEETGETGYTKYKIVSDPVLGKDLYKGLQFFNNNNWSVSYQPAGEITVTGKYQIISEPLVGSELNKGLNFFNERQLLAAVHPTGTKGYDKYQFVSEPISGIDKVNEGMTFFQGKGWNAAYEQTNAQPTYQIVTQEFTGYDTANTASERLNSLYGWSTHLIKIKNGPQIMYTDYGLAYDKMLEIQMARSPQTDKYRNEPRYVYADYVDLATQKITAKNVYIRTGPATTYPIAQQLNTGDQVLVIAKRGDWVEIRLTWQNALPADVSYYLNPSNFSINNSSYFQFLKLTQPANLNASEVNEKILIGKGILSGRGQAFIDAAKKYNINELYLISHALLETGNGTSKLANGVTYNGKTVYNMYGYGAYDSCPLDCGAKTAYEKGWFSPEAAIIGGAQYISEGYIYNKTFQQDTLYKMRWNPIEPYHQYATDIGWAYKQVNSIYNLYKLIDNYTLYYDVPIYR
;
A
#
# COMPACT_ATOMS: atom_id res chain seq x y z
N MET A 1 -39.89 -38.39 20.97
CA MET A 1 -41.08 -37.49 20.93
C MET A 1 -40.91 -36.58 19.72
N LEU A 2 -41.41 -37.01 18.55
CA LEU A 2 -42.38 -36.31 17.67
C LEU A 2 -42.14 -34.78 17.53
N VAL A 3 -42.05 -34.13 16.36
CA VAL A 3 -42.33 -34.53 14.96
C VAL A 3 -41.89 -33.43 13.96
N LYS A 4 -41.39 -33.87 12.78
CA LYS A 4 -41.50 -33.33 11.39
C LYS A 4 -40.89 -31.99 10.90
N LYS A 5 -40.02 -32.20 9.89
CA LYS A 5 -40.05 -31.78 8.46
C LYS A 5 -39.70 -30.34 8.02
N ARG A 6 -38.74 -30.34 7.08
CA ARG A 6 -38.34 -29.38 6.04
C ARG A 6 -39.47 -28.53 5.43
N LEU A 7 -39.12 -27.29 5.06
CA LEU A 7 -39.48 -26.67 3.77
C LEU A 7 -38.51 -25.53 3.38
N LEU A 8 -38.26 -25.45 2.06
CA LEU A 8 -37.50 -24.42 1.34
C LEU A 8 -38.12 -23.02 1.46
N GLY A 9 -37.31 -21.98 1.21
CA GLY A 9 -37.81 -20.71 0.67
C GLY A 9 -37.06 -19.47 1.17
N ALA A 10 -36.40 -18.77 0.26
CA ALA A 10 -35.66 -17.54 0.48
C ALA A 10 -36.47 -16.44 1.19
N LEU A 11 -35.83 -15.69 2.08
CA LEU A 11 -36.24 -14.33 2.41
C LEU A 11 -35.00 -13.49 2.74
N VAL A 12 -34.80 -12.47 1.91
CA VAL A 12 -33.92 -11.32 2.16
C VAL A 12 -34.22 -10.80 3.58
N THR A 13 -33.22 -10.83 4.46
CA THR A 13 -33.28 -10.17 5.75
C THR A 13 -32.14 -9.16 5.84
N ILE A 14 -32.51 -7.91 5.61
CA ILE A 14 -31.78 -6.72 6.06
C ILE A 14 -31.46 -6.94 7.53
N THR A 15 -30.21 -7.25 7.86
CA THR A 15 -29.78 -7.27 9.25
C THR A 15 -29.52 -5.82 9.64
N MET A 16 -30.51 -5.24 10.34
CA MET A 16 -30.35 -4.01 11.09
C MET A 16 -29.01 -4.05 11.82
N LEU A 17 -28.19 -3.04 11.54
CA LEU A 17 -27.08 -2.66 12.39
C LEU A 17 -27.66 -2.42 13.79
N THR A 18 -27.40 -3.33 14.71
CA THR A 18 -27.73 -3.14 16.12
C THR A 18 -26.89 -1.98 16.60
N ILE A 19 -27.51 -0.80 16.66
CA ILE A 19 -27.00 0.36 17.37
C ILE A 19 -26.81 -0.11 18.81
N SER A 20 -25.57 -0.39 19.16
CA SER A 20 -25.14 -0.59 20.52
C SER A 20 -25.26 0.76 21.20
N THR A 21 -26.31 0.91 22.01
CA THR A 21 -26.41 1.99 22.98
C THR A 21 -25.26 1.86 23.96
N PHE A 22 -24.17 2.58 23.73
CA PHE A 22 -23.11 2.73 24.71
C PHE A 22 -23.50 3.78 25.75
N PHE A 23 -23.95 3.28 26.90
CA PHE A 23 -23.83 3.98 28.18
C PHE A 23 -22.41 3.76 28.71
N LEU A 24 -21.69 4.84 29.04
CA LEU A 24 -20.53 4.82 29.94
C LEU A 24 -20.52 6.10 30.82
N PRO A 25 -19.86 6.07 31.99
CA PRO A 25 -20.46 6.40 33.27
C PRO A 25 -20.26 7.86 33.71
N SER A 26 -21.21 8.31 34.51
CA SER A 26 -21.10 9.49 35.36
C SER A 26 -20.09 9.26 36.50
N LYS A 27 -19.04 10.08 36.57
CA LYS A 27 -18.52 10.76 37.76
C LYS A 27 -17.13 11.37 37.50
N ILE A 28 -17.06 12.71 37.49
CA ILE A 28 -16.00 13.47 38.17
C ILE A 28 -16.68 14.70 38.79
N GLN A 29 -16.53 14.83 40.11
CA GLN A 29 -16.87 16.02 40.87
C GLN A 29 -15.58 16.61 41.43
N ALA A 30 -15.30 17.86 41.09
CA ALA A 30 -14.65 18.85 41.94
C ALA A 30 -14.94 20.24 41.38
N TYR A 31 -16.09 20.79 41.77
CA TYR A 31 -16.51 22.16 41.50
C TYR A 31 -15.87 23.10 42.52
N THR A 32 -15.25 24.18 42.05
CA THR A 32 -14.82 25.30 42.91
C THR A 32 -15.58 26.55 42.48
N ASP A 33 -16.43 27.05 43.37
CA ASP A 33 -17.34 28.17 43.11
C ASP A 33 -16.62 29.53 43.23
N LEU A 34 -16.57 30.28 42.13
CA LEU A 34 -16.02 31.65 42.07
C LEU A 34 -17.09 32.73 41.88
N SER A 35 -18.37 32.41 42.13
CA SER A 35 -19.46 33.38 42.04
C SER A 35 -19.24 34.60 42.93
N THR A 36 -19.81 35.74 42.53
CA THR A 36 -19.87 36.93 43.38
C THR A 36 -21.09 36.83 44.30
N TYR A 37 -20.90 37.05 45.60
CA TYR A 37 -21.95 36.89 46.60
C TYR A 37 -22.17 38.18 47.38
N LYS A 38 -23.43 38.44 47.77
CA LYS A 38 -23.83 39.47 48.74
C LYS A 38 -24.30 38.82 50.03
N VAL A 39 -24.18 39.52 51.16
CA VAL A 39 -24.78 39.12 52.45
C VAL A 39 -26.05 39.94 52.66
N GLU A 40 -27.16 39.26 52.89
CA GLU A 40 -28.44 39.85 53.25
C GLU A 40 -28.76 39.54 54.72
N THR A 41 -29.15 40.52 55.51
CA THR A 41 -29.50 40.28 56.92
C THR A 41 -30.90 39.67 57.08
N GLY A 42 -31.20 39.13 58.27
CA GLY A 42 -32.58 38.87 58.67
C GLY A 42 -33.46 40.12 58.58
N GLN A 43 -34.79 39.92 58.48
CA GLN A 43 -35.74 41.01 58.39
C GLN A 43 -35.85 41.76 59.72
N PHE A 44 -35.80 43.08 59.66
CA PHE A 44 -36.09 43.99 60.75
C PHE A 44 -37.59 44.30 60.77
N GLY A 45 -38.14 44.52 61.97
CA GLY A 45 -39.59 44.71 62.15
C GLY A 45 -40.12 46.02 61.55
N ASN A 46 -39.28 47.04 61.38
CA ASN A 46 -39.62 48.31 60.75
C ASN A 46 -38.38 48.98 60.10
N GLU A 47 -38.62 49.99 59.25
CA GLU A 47 -37.59 50.70 58.50
C GLU A 47 -36.58 51.43 59.39
N ASN A 48 -37.06 51.99 60.50
CA ASN A 48 -36.25 52.83 61.38
C ASN A 48 -35.21 51.99 62.13
N ASP A 49 -35.60 50.80 62.60
CA ASP A 49 -34.68 49.82 63.20
C ASP A 49 -33.63 49.36 62.20
N ALA A 50 -34.03 49.16 60.94
CA ALA A 50 -33.11 48.76 59.89
C ALA A 50 -32.13 49.89 59.50
N ARG A 51 -32.59 51.15 59.46
CA ARG A 51 -31.72 52.33 59.26
C ARG A 51 -30.76 52.55 60.43
N ASN A 52 -31.24 52.38 61.66
CA ASN A 52 -30.41 52.49 62.86
C ASN A 52 -29.38 51.36 62.94
N ALA A 53 -29.77 50.12 62.59
CA ALA A 53 -28.85 48.99 62.50
C ALA A 53 -27.79 49.20 61.39
N LEU A 54 -28.17 49.77 60.24
CA LEU A 54 -27.25 50.11 59.15
C LEU A 54 -26.26 51.21 59.55
N ALA A 55 -26.74 52.27 60.22
CA ALA A 55 -25.90 53.34 60.73
C ALA A 55 -24.96 52.87 61.84
N LYS A 56 -25.45 52.02 62.75
CA LYS A 56 -24.65 51.41 63.80
C LYS A 56 -23.59 50.46 63.24
N MET A 57 -23.93 49.60 62.28
CA MET A 57 -22.97 48.74 61.58
C MET A 57 -21.85 49.56 60.93
N LYS A 58 -22.21 50.66 60.24
CA LYS A 58 -21.23 51.55 59.61
C LYS A 58 -20.31 52.23 60.63
N ASN A 59 -20.83 52.61 61.80
CA ASN A 59 -20.04 53.26 62.85
C ASN A 59 -19.17 52.26 63.64
N ASP A 60 -19.69 51.08 63.97
CA ASP A 60 -19.03 50.09 64.82
C ASP A 60 -17.92 49.33 64.07
N THR A 61 -18.08 49.10 62.76
CA THR A 61 -17.15 48.26 61.98
C THR A 61 -16.58 48.94 60.74
N GLY A 62 -17.07 50.12 60.37
CA GLY A 62 -16.72 50.79 59.11
C GLY A 62 -17.39 50.19 57.87
N TRP A 63 -18.26 49.18 58.02
CA TRP A 63 -18.88 48.49 56.90
C TRP A 63 -20.05 49.24 56.29
N SER A 64 -20.10 49.31 54.96
CA SER A 64 -21.18 49.96 54.20
C SER A 64 -22.16 48.94 53.60
N GLY A 65 -23.46 49.26 53.63
CA GLY A 65 -24.53 48.48 53.02
C GLY A 65 -25.71 49.35 52.57
N GLU A 66 -26.63 48.78 51.79
CA GLU A 66 -27.86 49.43 51.31
C GLU A 66 -29.10 48.83 51.99
N LEU A 67 -30.13 49.66 52.21
CA LEU A 67 -31.37 49.24 52.85
C LEU A 67 -32.41 48.82 51.80
N LYS A 68 -32.87 47.57 51.88
CA LYS A 68 -34.01 47.07 51.10
C LYS A 68 -35.30 47.40 51.85
N THR A 69 -36.20 48.18 51.24
CA THR A 69 -37.46 48.66 51.86
C THR A 69 -38.72 48.20 51.14
N THR A 70 -38.58 47.46 50.04
CA THR A 70 -39.66 47.28 49.06
C THR A 70 -40.71 46.23 49.42
N ASN A 71 -40.60 45.53 50.55
CA ASN A 71 -41.66 44.68 51.16
C ASN A 71 -41.26 44.04 52.51
N ILE A 72 -39.96 44.04 52.83
CA ILE A 72 -39.36 43.56 54.08
C ILE A 72 -38.13 44.44 54.37
N TYR A 73 -37.87 44.81 55.61
CA TYR A 73 -36.75 45.70 55.94
C TYR A 73 -35.48 44.89 56.17
N GLN A 74 -34.50 44.95 55.26
CA GLN A 74 -33.24 44.19 55.35
C GLN A 74 -32.04 45.05 54.93
N ILE A 75 -30.86 44.70 55.43
CA ILE A 75 -29.58 45.31 55.04
C ILE A 75 -28.85 44.38 54.07
N ILE A 76 -28.36 44.94 52.96
CA ILE A 76 -27.56 44.23 51.96
C ILE A 76 -26.13 44.79 51.95
N SER A 77 -25.13 43.91 52.05
CA SER A 77 -23.72 44.29 51.95
C SER A 77 -23.26 44.57 50.52
N GLY A 78 -22.02 45.04 50.35
CA GLY A 78 -21.30 44.97 49.06
C GLY A 78 -21.09 43.53 48.57
N TYR A 79 -20.54 43.37 47.36
CA TYR A 79 -20.32 42.09 46.68
C TYR A 79 -18.90 41.54 46.92
N TYR A 80 -18.78 40.21 47.12
CA TYR A 80 -17.52 39.53 47.43
C TYR A 80 -17.23 38.38 46.47
N ASN A 81 -16.00 38.30 45.97
CA ASN A 81 -15.57 37.28 45.00
C ASN A 81 -15.27 35.93 45.69
N GLY A 82 -16.02 34.89 45.34
CA GLY A 82 -15.81 33.52 45.80
C GLY A 82 -16.54 33.16 47.11
N VAL A 83 -17.04 31.92 47.19
CA VAL A 83 -17.94 31.48 48.27
C VAL A 83 -17.28 31.52 49.65
N GLN A 84 -15.96 31.37 49.70
CA GLN A 84 -15.22 31.39 50.96
C GLN A 84 -14.99 32.80 51.50
N ALA A 85 -14.84 33.79 50.60
CA ALA A 85 -14.70 35.19 50.99
C ALA A 85 -15.99 35.72 51.62
N VAL A 86 -17.14 35.44 51.00
CA VAL A 86 -18.45 35.87 51.55
C VAL A 86 -18.81 35.15 52.85
N LYS A 87 -18.44 33.88 53.02
CA LYS A 87 -18.65 33.14 54.28
C LYS A 87 -17.81 33.73 55.42
N ASN A 88 -16.58 34.13 55.14
CA ASN A 88 -15.69 34.76 56.12
C ASN A 88 -16.19 36.16 56.52
N VAL A 89 -16.60 36.95 55.53
CA VAL A 89 -17.23 38.27 55.68
C VAL A 89 -18.54 38.19 56.48
N LYS A 90 -19.42 37.25 56.13
CA LYS A 90 -20.67 36.97 56.87
C LYS A 90 -20.38 36.63 58.33
N LYS A 91 -19.39 35.76 58.59
CA LYS A 91 -19.01 35.37 59.95
C LYS A 91 -18.43 36.54 60.75
N GLN A 92 -17.66 37.42 60.11
CA GLN A 92 -17.14 38.64 60.73
C GLN A 92 -18.24 39.64 61.06
N LEU A 93 -19.19 39.85 60.14
CA LEU A 93 -20.38 40.68 60.36
C LEU A 93 -21.22 40.17 61.54
N GLU A 94 -21.51 38.86 61.56
CA GLU A 94 -22.28 38.21 62.63
C GLU A 94 -21.57 38.30 63.99
N SER A 95 -20.25 38.17 64.01
CA SER A 95 -19.46 38.23 65.25
C SER A 95 -19.26 39.66 65.78
N ALA A 96 -19.15 40.66 64.89
CA ALA A 96 -18.89 42.05 65.26
C ALA A 96 -20.17 42.84 65.60
N THR A 97 -21.32 42.44 65.07
CA THR A 97 -22.58 43.21 65.20
C THR A 97 -23.74 42.42 65.81
N GLY A 98 -23.64 41.08 65.88
CA GLY A 98 -24.72 40.20 66.35
C GLY A 98 -25.87 40.00 65.34
N ILE A 99 -25.84 40.67 64.18
CA ILE A 99 -26.88 40.61 63.14
C ILE A 99 -26.66 39.37 62.26
N LYS A 100 -27.65 38.47 62.22
CA LYS A 100 -27.61 37.23 61.39
C LYS A 100 -27.92 37.53 59.91
N GLY A 101 -27.25 36.84 58.99
CA GLY A 101 -27.49 36.98 57.55
C GLY A 101 -27.51 35.67 56.76
N THR A 102 -27.91 35.75 55.48
CA THR A 102 -27.83 34.73 54.42
C THR A 102 -27.04 35.28 53.24
N TYR A 103 -26.58 34.44 52.31
CA TYR A 103 -25.86 34.91 51.11
C TYR A 103 -26.41 34.27 49.84
N GLU A 104 -26.41 35.01 48.74
CA GLU A 104 -26.97 34.63 47.43
C GLU A 104 -25.96 34.99 46.32
N GLY A 105 -25.82 34.14 45.29
CA GLY A 105 -24.86 34.33 44.18
C GLY A 105 -25.52 34.85 42.89
N TRP A 106 -24.84 35.71 42.12
CA TRP A 106 -25.38 36.36 40.91
C TRP A 106 -24.35 36.57 39.78
N GLY A 107 -24.76 36.28 38.52
CA GLY A 107 -24.06 36.51 37.24
C GLY A 107 -23.78 35.22 36.44
N ASP A 108 -24.29 35.10 35.20
CA ASP A 108 -24.19 33.85 34.40
C ASP A 108 -23.02 33.88 33.38
N PRO A 109 -21.94 33.13 33.61
CA PRO A 109 -21.03 32.71 32.57
C PRO A 109 -21.68 31.65 31.66
N GLN A 110 -21.60 31.81 30.34
CA GLN A 110 -22.05 30.77 29.42
C GLN A 110 -20.96 29.71 29.25
N ASP A 111 -21.35 28.44 29.40
CA ASP A 111 -20.49 27.30 29.12
C ASP A 111 -20.18 27.27 27.62
N ALA A 112 -18.95 27.65 27.26
CA ALA A 112 -18.51 27.59 25.88
C ALA A 112 -18.41 26.12 25.46
N SER A 113 -19.03 25.78 24.33
CA SER A 113 -19.01 24.43 23.79
C SER A 113 -18.45 24.46 22.38
N SER A 114 -17.62 23.47 22.06
CA SER A 114 -17.20 23.24 20.68
C SER A 114 -18.17 22.27 20.02
N ILE A 115 -18.38 22.44 18.73
CA ILE A 115 -19.11 21.49 17.90
C ILE A 115 -18.08 20.52 17.33
N VAL A 116 -18.27 19.23 17.63
CA VAL A 116 -17.42 18.14 17.13
C VAL A 116 -18.22 17.35 16.11
N SER A 117 -17.73 17.26 14.88
CA SER A 117 -18.39 16.49 13.83
C SER A 117 -18.29 14.97 14.05
N GLY A 118 -19.08 14.19 13.31
CA GLY A 118 -18.81 12.77 13.07
C GLY A 118 -17.51 12.55 12.30
N TYR A 119 -17.17 11.28 12.09
CA TYR A 119 -15.90 10.89 11.49
C TYR A 119 -15.89 11.02 9.97
N TYR A 120 -14.77 11.52 9.45
CA TYR A 120 -14.42 11.53 8.03
C TYR A 120 -13.30 10.53 7.76
N ASN A 121 -13.38 9.85 6.63
CA ASN A 121 -12.44 8.79 6.26
C ASN A 121 -11.11 9.32 5.68
N SER A 122 -10.94 10.65 5.60
CA SER A 122 -9.69 11.28 5.17
C SER A 122 -9.57 12.73 5.67
N ALA A 123 -8.32 13.19 5.83
CA ALA A 123 -8.02 14.57 6.22
C ALA A 123 -8.58 15.58 5.21
N GLU A 124 -8.56 15.23 3.92
CA GLU A 124 -9.05 16.09 2.85
C GLU A 124 -10.58 16.28 2.91
N ALA A 125 -11.32 15.22 3.25
CA ALA A 125 -12.77 15.32 3.46
C ALA A 125 -13.09 16.23 4.67
N ALA A 126 -12.33 16.11 5.77
CA ALA A 126 -12.51 16.96 6.95
C ALA A 126 -12.17 18.43 6.66
N LYS A 127 -11.06 18.72 5.96
CA LYS A 127 -10.69 20.08 5.54
C LYS A 127 -11.76 20.75 4.69
N ASN A 128 -12.30 20.02 3.71
CA ASN A 128 -13.32 20.58 2.82
C ASN A 128 -14.60 20.95 3.56
N VAL A 129 -15.04 20.12 4.52
CA VAL A 129 -16.22 20.44 5.33
C VAL A 129 -15.92 21.56 6.34
N LEU A 130 -14.70 21.65 6.89
CA LEU A 130 -14.28 22.75 7.76
C LEU A 130 -14.30 24.08 7.01
N GLN A 131 -13.76 24.14 5.80
CA GLN A 131 -13.80 25.36 4.98
C GLN A 131 -15.24 25.80 4.69
N GLN A 132 -16.15 24.86 4.45
CA GLN A 132 -17.57 25.16 4.26
C GLN A 132 -18.23 25.67 5.55
N PHE A 133 -17.88 25.10 6.70
CA PHE A 133 -18.33 25.57 8.02
C PHE A 133 -17.89 27.01 8.28
N GLU A 134 -16.62 27.32 8.04
CA GLU A 134 -16.05 28.66 8.22
C GLU A 134 -16.72 29.68 7.31
N ASN A 135 -16.88 29.35 6.01
CA ASN A 135 -17.51 30.25 5.05
C ASN A 135 -19.00 30.50 5.35
N ALA A 136 -19.73 29.48 5.83
CA ALA A 136 -21.16 29.57 6.07
C ALA A 136 -21.50 30.24 7.41
N THR A 137 -20.67 30.05 8.43
CA THR A 137 -20.97 30.51 9.79
C THR A 137 -20.18 31.75 10.20
N GLY A 138 -19.00 31.95 9.60
CA GLY A 138 -18.01 32.94 10.01
C GLY A 138 -17.16 32.49 11.21
N PHE A 139 -17.39 31.29 11.74
CA PHE A 139 -16.66 30.74 12.89
C PHE A 139 -15.49 29.89 12.43
N THR A 140 -14.36 29.98 13.13
CA THR A 140 -13.17 29.21 12.82
C THR A 140 -13.24 27.80 13.42
N GLY A 141 -12.43 26.88 12.88
CA GLY A 141 -12.31 25.54 13.45
C GLY A 141 -11.01 24.87 13.05
N ARG A 142 -10.85 23.62 13.50
CA ARG A 142 -9.72 22.78 13.12
C ARG A 142 -10.21 21.37 12.84
N TYR A 143 -9.43 20.63 12.06
CA TYR A 143 -9.65 19.19 11.91
C TYR A 143 -8.55 18.43 12.65
N GLU A 144 -8.92 17.37 13.35
CA GLU A 144 -8.02 16.54 14.15
C GLU A 144 -8.13 15.07 13.73
N ASP A 145 -7.04 14.33 13.93
CA ASP A 145 -7.04 12.87 13.83
C ASP A 145 -7.62 12.29 15.13
N TRP A 146 -8.62 11.43 14.99
CA TRP A 146 -9.30 10.78 16.09
C TRP A 146 -8.53 9.54 16.51
N VAL A 147 -8.18 9.51 17.79
CA VAL A 147 -7.39 8.47 18.44
C VAL A 147 -8.31 7.61 19.30
N ASP A 148 -8.49 6.34 18.93
CA ASP A 148 -9.10 5.33 19.81
C ASP A 148 -8.03 4.52 20.52
N SER A 149 -8.28 4.12 21.76
CA SER A 149 -7.45 3.14 22.48
C SER A 149 -8.08 1.76 22.31
N GLU A 150 -7.47 0.91 21.47
CA GLU A 150 -7.90 -0.48 21.33
C GLU A 150 -6.96 -1.40 22.12
N SER A 151 -7.52 -2.34 22.89
CA SER A 151 -6.75 -3.37 23.56
C SER A 151 -6.02 -4.25 22.54
N THR A 152 -4.76 -4.51 22.81
CA THR A 152 -3.90 -5.37 22.00
C THR A 152 -3.55 -6.66 22.72
N TYR A 153 -3.21 -7.66 21.93
CA TYR A 153 -2.87 -8.99 22.39
C TYR A 153 -1.65 -9.50 21.62
N LYS A 154 -0.76 -10.24 22.28
CA LYS A 154 0.30 -10.99 21.61
C LYS A 154 -0.11 -12.44 21.48
N LEU A 155 0.03 -12.98 20.28
CA LEU A 155 -0.14 -14.40 19.99
C LEU A 155 1.18 -15.12 20.26
N GLU A 156 1.13 -16.20 21.02
CA GLU A 156 2.25 -17.12 21.20
C GLU A 156 1.90 -18.51 20.66
N SER A 157 2.68 -19.00 19.71
CA SER A 157 2.50 -20.34 19.15
C SER A 157 3.11 -21.44 20.04
N GLY A 158 2.78 -22.69 19.74
CA GLY A 158 3.58 -23.86 20.12
C GLY A 158 4.96 -23.88 19.43
N TYR A 159 5.68 -24.99 19.55
CA TYR A 159 7.04 -25.12 19.03
C TYR A 159 7.07 -25.69 17.60
N PHE A 160 7.94 -25.10 16.78
CA PHE A 160 8.24 -25.54 15.43
C PHE A 160 9.71 -25.95 15.31
N ASN A 161 10.01 -26.90 14.42
CA ASN A 161 11.37 -27.36 14.20
C ASN A 161 12.07 -26.52 13.12
N GLY A 162 13.24 -25.98 13.47
CA GLY A 162 14.12 -25.24 12.56
C GLY A 162 13.74 -23.76 12.36
N GLU A 163 14.76 -22.91 12.27
CA GLU A 163 14.62 -21.45 12.19
C GLU A 163 13.96 -20.99 10.89
N GLN A 164 14.36 -21.56 9.76
CA GLN A 164 13.81 -21.23 8.43
C GLN A 164 12.32 -21.53 8.33
N THR A 165 11.86 -22.63 8.94
CA THR A 165 10.43 -22.97 9.02
C THR A 165 9.65 -21.86 9.71
N VAL A 166 10.17 -21.36 10.82
CA VAL A 166 9.53 -20.30 11.60
C VAL A 166 9.56 -18.95 10.89
N GLN A 167 10.66 -18.63 10.22
CA GLN A 167 10.74 -17.44 9.36
C GLN A 167 9.67 -17.49 8.24
N LYS A 168 9.47 -18.65 7.62
CA LYS A 168 8.42 -18.85 6.62
C LYS A 168 7.02 -18.71 7.22
N ILE A 169 6.74 -19.33 8.36
CA ILE A 169 5.44 -19.22 9.03
C ILE A 169 5.13 -17.77 9.43
N LEU A 170 6.14 -17.00 9.87
CA LEU A 170 5.98 -15.57 10.13
C LEU A 170 5.65 -14.78 8.85
N GLN A 171 6.28 -15.12 7.74
CA GLN A 171 5.97 -14.50 6.44
C GLN A 171 4.55 -14.85 5.97
N ASP A 172 4.12 -16.10 6.14
CA ASP A 172 2.79 -16.56 5.79
C ASP A 172 1.72 -15.93 6.71
N LEU A 173 2.00 -15.81 8.01
CA LEU A 173 1.15 -15.10 8.97
C LEU A 173 0.96 -13.64 8.54
N LYS A 174 2.05 -12.94 8.23
CA LYS A 174 2.02 -11.55 7.74
C LYS A 174 1.22 -11.43 6.44
N THR A 175 1.43 -12.33 5.50
CA THR A 175 0.76 -12.28 4.18
C THR A 175 -0.73 -12.58 4.30
N ALA A 176 -1.12 -13.57 5.12
CA ALA A 176 -2.50 -13.99 5.27
C ALA A 176 -3.33 -13.07 6.17
N THR A 177 -2.71 -12.44 7.18
CA THR A 177 -3.43 -11.73 8.25
C THR A 177 -3.00 -10.27 8.44
N GLY A 178 -1.85 -9.87 7.91
CA GLY A 178 -1.21 -8.59 8.20
C GLY A 178 -0.43 -8.56 9.52
N ILE A 179 -0.50 -9.62 10.34
CA ILE A 179 0.14 -9.69 11.66
C ILE A 179 1.63 -9.98 11.52
N THR A 180 2.47 -9.16 12.15
CA THR A 180 3.93 -9.34 12.23
C THR A 180 4.34 -9.94 13.57
N GLY A 181 5.60 -10.35 13.69
CA GLY A 181 6.13 -10.93 14.92
C GLY A 181 7.58 -11.35 14.83
N SER A 182 8.04 -11.95 15.92
CA SER A 182 9.38 -12.52 16.07
C SER A 182 9.30 -13.98 16.52
N TYR A 183 10.46 -14.62 16.68
CA TYR A 183 10.55 -15.97 17.18
C TYR A 183 11.65 -16.11 18.22
N LYS A 184 11.49 -17.08 19.11
CA LYS A 184 12.44 -17.37 20.19
C LYS A 184 12.83 -18.84 20.18
N GLY A 185 14.13 -19.10 20.25
CA GLY A 185 14.69 -20.45 20.39
C GLY A 185 14.31 -21.10 21.73
N TRP A 186 14.11 -22.42 21.71
CA TRP A 186 13.69 -23.21 22.86
C TRP A 186 14.60 -24.42 23.06
N GLY A 187 14.97 -24.71 24.31
CA GLY A 187 15.87 -25.79 24.69
C GLY A 187 17.32 -25.34 24.88
N THR A 188 18.25 -26.29 24.87
CA THR A 188 19.70 -26.01 24.90
C THR A 188 20.18 -25.79 23.46
N PRO A 189 20.95 -24.72 23.18
CA PRO A 189 21.60 -24.57 21.87
C PRO A 189 22.46 -25.79 21.54
N GLU A 190 22.31 -26.31 20.33
CA GLU A 190 23.16 -27.36 19.79
C GLU A 190 24.24 -26.75 18.89
N SER A 191 25.36 -27.45 18.70
CA SER A 191 26.44 -26.98 17.83
C SER A 191 26.15 -27.23 16.35
N PHE A 192 26.65 -26.35 15.50
CA PHE A 192 26.70 -26.56 14.05
C PHE A 192 27.91 -27.39 13.66
N TYR A 193 27.71 -28.35 12.75
CA TYR A 193 28.74 -29.24 12.22
C TYR A 193 28.91 -29.07 10.71
N ARG A 194 30.11 -29.35 10.20
CA ARG A 194 30.39 -29.57 8.78
C ARG A 194 30.91 -30.98 8.55
N VAL A 195 30.59 -31.55 7.40
CA VAL A 195 31.11 -32.86 6.95
C VAL A 195 31.94 -32.67 5.69
N LYS A 196 33.12 -33.28 5.65
CA LYS A 196 33.98 -33.36 4.46
C LYS A 196 34.09 -34.82 4.05
N SER A 197 33.72 -35.16 2.82
CA SER A 197 33.89 -36.52 2.29
C SER A 197 35.35 -36.84 1.99
N GLY A 198 35.64 -38.09 1.64
CA GLY A 198 36.81 -38.45 0.84
C GLY A 198 36.76 -37.86 -0.58
N TYR A 199 37.63 -38.35 -1.47
CA TYR A 199 37.77 -37.82 -2.83
C TYR A 199 37.03 -38.67 -3.87
N TYR A 200 36.32 -38.00 -4.78
CA TYR A 200 35.60 -38.61 -5.90
C TYR A 200 36.29 -38.29 -7.22
N ASN A 201 36.41 -39.30 -8.09
CA ASN A 201 36.93 -39.10 -9.44
C ASN A 201 35.83 -38.48 -10.33
N GLY A 202 36.11 -37.29 -10.86
CA GLY A 202 35.22 -36.56 -11.76
C GLY A 202 34.15 -35.71 -11.05
N GLU A 203 33.90 -34.54 -11.64
CA GLU A 203 32.98 -33.53 -11.10
C GLU A 203 31.54 -34.05 -10.99
N GLN A 204 31.07 -34.75 -12.03
CA GLN A 204 29.70 -35.28 -12.06
C GLN A 204 29.43 -36.28 -10.93
N THR A 205 30.43 -37.08 -10.54
CA THR A 205 30.28 -38.03 -9.43
C THR A 205 30.19 -37.29 -8.10
N ALA A 206 31.03 -36.28 -7.87
CA ALA A 206 30.93 -35.44 -6.67
C ALA A 206 29.59 -34.67 -6.62
N GLN A 207 29.12 -34.17 -7.76
CA GLN A 207 27.81 -33.54 -7.88
C GLN A 207 26.67 -34.52 -7.55
N LYS A 208 26.75 -35.75 -8.04
CA LYS A 208 25.75 -36.79 -7.75
C LYS A 208 25.74 -37.16 -6.27
N VAL A 209 26.91 -37.30 -5.65
CA VAL A 209 27.02 -37.55 -4.20
C VAL A 209 26.44 -36.40 -3.39
N LEU A 210 26.70 -35.16 -3.78
CA LEU A 210 26.14 -33.97 -3.13
C LEU A 210 24.60 -33.96 -3.24
N GLN A 211 24.05 -34.26 -4.42
CA GLN A 211 22.60 -34.38 -4.62
C GLN A 211 22.00 -35.50 -3.76
N ASP A 212 22.66 -36.65 -3.68
CA ASP A 212 22.19 -37.79 -2.89
C ASP A 212 22.28 -37.49 -1.38
N LEU A 213 23.29 -36.74 -0.93
CA LEU A 213 23.40 -36.27 0.46
C LEU A 213 22.24 -35.34 0.81
N GLU A 214 21.97 -34.35 -0.04
CA GLU A 214 20.86 -33.41 0.16
C GLU A 214 19.51 -34.14 0.15
N ALA A 215 19.30 -35.07 -0.79
CA ALA A 215 18.06 -35.85 -0.85
C ALA A 215 17.85 -36.77 0.36
N ALA A 216 18.91 -37.40 0.87
CA ALA A 216 18.82 -38.35 1.98
C ALA A 216 18.74 -37.67 3.35
N THR A 217 19.38 -36.51 3.51
CA THR A 217 19.59 -35.89 4.83
C THR A 217 19.08 -34.45 4.92
N GLY A 218 18.76 -33.80 3.80
CA GLY A 218 18.47 -32.37 3.72
C GLY A 218 19.70 -31.48 3.91
N ILE A 219 20.90 -32.06 4.06
CA ILE A 219 22.15 -31.32 4.25
C ILE A 219 22.66 -30.85 2.89
N LYS A 220 22.79 -29.53 2.75
CA LYS A 220 23.34 -28.88 1.56
C LYS A 220 24.86 -28.79 1.64
N GLY A 221 25.48 -28.43 0.53
CA GLY A 221 26.91 -28.23 0.47
C GLY A 221 27.41 -27.89 -0.92
N SER A 222 28.71 -28.06 -1.10
CA SER A 222 29.43 -27.83 -2.35
C SER A 222 30.48 -28.92 -2.55
N PHE A 223 31.18 -28.90 -3.68
CA PHE A 223 32.38 -29.70 -3.88
C PHE A 223 33.51 -28.83 -4.40
N LYS A 224 34.75 -29.21 -4.09
CA LYS A 224 35.96 -28.52 -4.55
C LYS A 224 36.91 -29.48 -5.23
N GLY A 225 37.61 -29.01 -6.26
CA GLY A 225 38.70 -29.73 -6.90
C GLY A 225 39.84 -29.98 -5.91
N TRP A 226 40.47 -31.16 -6.01
CA TRP A 226 41.57 -31.58 -5.16
C TRP A 226 42.77 -31.98 -6.02
N GLY A 227 43.97 -31.63 -5.57
CA GLY A 227 45.24 -31.94 -6.23
C GLY A 227 45.75 -30.81 -7.12
N SER A 228 46.66 -31.12 -8.05
CA SER A 228 47.08 -30.18 -9.08
C SER A 228 46.14 -30.29 -10.29
N PRO A 229 45.70 -29.17 -10.91
CA PRO A 229 44.97 -29.21 -12.16
C PRO A 229 45.74 -29.97 -13.24
N GLU A 230 45.05 -30.85 -13.96
CA GLU A 230 45.57 -31.59 -15.11
C GLU A 230 45.20 -30.89 -16.42
N GLU A 231 46.01 -31.07 -17.47
CA GLU A 231 45.80 -30.49 -18.80
C GLU A 231 44.67 -31.19 -19.57
N TYR A 232 43.95 -30.42 -20.38
CA TYR A 232 43.05 -30.95 -21.40
C TYR A 232 43.80 -31.22 -22.72
N TYR A 233 43.46 -32.34 -23.36
CA TYR A 233 44.02 -32.77 -24.64
C TYR A 233 42.92 -32.95 -25.68
N GLN A 234 43.20 -32.65 -26.94
CA GLN A 234 42.31 -32.95 -28.06
C GLN A 234 42.98 -33.94 -28.99
N LEU A 235 42.28 -35.01 -29.35
CA LEU A 235 42.76 -36.01 -30.31
C LEU A 235 42.19 -35.73 -31.71
N THR A 236 43.00 -36.01 -32.72
CA THR A 236 42.60 -35.91 -34.13
C THR A 236 42.98 -37.18 -34.86
N SER A 237 42.02 -37.83 -35.53
CA SER A 237 42.24 -39.09 -36.24
C SER A 237 42.97 -38.88 -37.58
N GLY A 238 43.32 -39.98 -38.25
CA GLY A 238 43.54 -40.00 -39.70
C GLY A 238 42.23 -39.82 -40.49
N TYR A 239 42.26 -40.10 -41.80
CA TYR A 239 41.12 -39.90 -42.68
C TYR A 239 40.30 -41.17 -42.90
N PHE A 240 38.98 -41.00 -42.99
CA PHE A 240 38.00 -42.06 -43.28
C PHE A 240 37.22 -41.72 -44.55
N ASN A 241 36.95 -42.72 -45.39
CA ASN A 241 36.16 -42.52 -46.60
C ASN A 241 34.66 -42.60 -46.27
N GLY A 242 33.92 -41.57 -46.67
CA GLY A 242 32.46 -41.47 -46.50
C GLY A 242 32.02 -40.98 -45.12
N GLU A 243 30.98 -40.15 -45.13
CA GLU A 243 30.47 -39.48 -43.93
C GLU A 243 29.83 -40.47 -42.93
N GLN A 244 29.08 -41.45 -43.43
CA GLN A 244 28.46 -42.48 -42.58
C GLN A 244 29.51 -43.31 -41.82
N THR A 245 30.67 -43.57 -42.43
CA THR A 245 31.78 -44.27 -41.79
C THR A 245 32.29 -43.50 -40.60
N ILE A 246 32.58 -42.20 -40.76
CA ILE A 246 33.12 -41.38 -39.66
C ILE A 246 32.08 -41.17 -38.55
N GLN A 247 30.79 -41.07 -38.89
CA GLN A 247 29.70 -41.02 -37.92
C GLN A 247 29.66 -42.30 -37.06
N LYS A 248 29.83 -43.47 -37.68
CA LYS A 248 29.93 -44.74 -36.94
C LYS A 248 31.17 -44.80 -36.05
N VAL A 249 32.33 -44.36 -36.56
CA VAL A 249 33.57 -44.30 -35.77
C VAL A 249 33.42 -43.39 -34.55
N LEU A 250 32.76 -42.24 -34.71
CA LEU A 250 32.47 -41.32 -33.62
C LEU A 250 31.58 -41.97 -32.55
N GLN A 251 30.56 -42.72 -32.97
CA GLN A 251 29.69 -43.47 -32.07
C GLN A 251 30.43 -44.61 -31.35
N ASP A 252 31.30 -45.32 -32.05
CA ASP A 252 32.13 -46.39 -31.48
C ASP A 252 33.13 -45.84 -30.45
N LEU A 253 33.76 -44.68 -30.73
CA LEU A 253 34.65 -44.00 -29.80
C LEU A 253 33.92 -43.66 -28.50
N LYS A 254 32.75 -43.02 -28.62
CA LYS A 254 31.92 -42.65 -27.48
C LYS A 254 31.49 -43.88 -26.68
N THR A 255 31.11 -44.96 -27.35
CA THR A 255 30.67 -46.19 -26.69
C THR A 255 31.82 -46.89 -25.95
N ALA A 256 33.01 -46.94 -26.57
CA ALA A 256 34.16 -47.64 -26.00
C ALA A 256 34.88 -46.85 -24.88
N THR A 257 34.88 -45.51 -24.95
CA THR A 257 35.73 -44.67 -24.09
C THR A 257 34.97 -43.59 -23.33
N GLY A 258 33.72 -43.31 -23.71
CA GLY A 258 32.97 -42.14 -23.23
C GLY A 258 33.40 -40.82 -23.87
N ILE A 259 34.45 -40.81 -24.72
CA ILE A 259 34.97 -39.61 -25.38
C ILE A 259 34.06 -39.23 -26.55
N LYS A 260 33.66 -37.95 -26.57
CA LYS A 260 32.85 -37.36 -27.62
C LYS A 260 33.73 -36.58 -28.59
N GLY A 261 33.15 -36.13 -29.70
CA GLY A 261 33.84 -35.32 -30.68
C GLY A 261 32.95 -34.96 -31.86
N SER A 262 33.57 -34.44 -32.89
CA SER A 262 32.99 -34.08 -34.18
C SER A 262 33.86 -34.60 -35.32
N TYR A 263 33.46 -34.34 -36.56
CA TYR A 263 34.27 -34.62 -37.74
C TYR A 263 34.19 -33.46 -38.73
N GLN A 264 35.19 -33.40 -39.60
CA GLN A 264 35.30 -32.40 -40.66
C GLN A 264 35.66 -33.06 -41.99
N GLY A 265 35.22 -32.47 -43.11
CA GLY A 265 35.62 -32.88 -44.45
C GLY A 265 37.09 -32.58 -44.73
N TRP A 266 37.74 -33.42 -45.53
CA TRP A 266 39.16 -33.30 -45.86
C TRP A 266 39.40 -33.39 -47.38
N GLY A 267 40.25 -32.50 -47.90
CA GLY A 267 40.62 -32.43 -49.32
C GLY A 267 39.85 -31.35 -50.09
N THR A 268 39.78 -31.47 -51.41
CA THR A 268 38.97 -30.59 -52.26
C THR A 268 37.56 -31.20 -52.39
N PRO A 269 36.47 -30.43 -52.19
CA PRO A 269 35.12 -30.90 -52.44
C PRO A 269 34.96 -31.43 -53.88
N GLU A 270 34.31 -32.58 -54.02
CA GLU A 270 33.96 -33.19 -55.29
C GLU A 270 32.51 -32.87 -55.67
N ASP A 271 32.19 -32.86 -56.97
CA ASP A 271 30.84 -32.57 -57.47
C ASP A 271 29.86 -33.73 -57.25
N TYR A 272 28.59 -33.40 -57.06
CA TYR A 272 27.48 -34.35 -57.14
C TYR A 272 26.94 -34.48 -58.58
N TYR A 273 26.56 -35.70 -58.95
CA TYR A 273 26.02 -36.04 -60.27
C TYR A 273 24.74 -36.87 -60.15
N GLN A 274 23.84 -36.74 -61.12
CA GLN A 274 22.62 -37.53 -61.20
C GLN A 274 22.64 -38.38 -62.48
N LEU A 275 22.43 -39.70 -62.38
CA LEU A 275 22.28 -40.59 -63.53
C LEU A 275 20.84 -40.56 -64.03
N VAL A 276 20.66 -40.60 -65.35
CA VAL A 276 19.35 -40.67 -66.03
C VAL A 276 19.42 -41.79 -67.06
N SER A 277 18.54 -42.79 -66.94
CA SER A 277 18.47 -43.90 -67.90
C SER A 277 17.74 -43.51 -69.19
N GLY A 278 17.78 -44.39 -70.20
CA GLY A 278 16.80 -44.37 -71.29
C GLY A 278 15.37 -44.65 -70.83
N TYR A 279 14.42 -44.76 -71.76
CA TYR A 279 13.00 -44.98 -71.46
C TYR A 279 12.60 -46.47 -71.45
N TYR A 280 11.62 -46.80 -70.62
CA TYR A 280 10.98 -48.10 -70.46
C TYR A 280 9.49 -47.98 -70.73
N ASN A 281 8.90 -48.94 -71.44
CA ASN A 281 7.46 -48.95 -71.72
C ASN A 281 6.68 -49.42 -70.48
N GLY A 282 5.79 -48.56 -69.98
CA GLY A 282 4.99 -48.81 -68.79
C GLY A 282 5.72 -48.54 -67.47
N GLU A 283 4.96 -48.06 -66.49
CA GLU A 283 5.46 -47.66 -65.17
C GLU A 283 6.11 -48.83 -64.40
N ASP A 284 5.48 -50.02 -64.44
CA ASP A 284 5.96 -51.20 -63.74
C ASP A 284 7.35 -51.66 -64.22
N SER A 285 7.66 -51.45 -65.49
CA SER A 285 8.98 -51.75 -66.06
C SER A 285 10.05 -50.85 -65.45
N ALA A 286 9.79 -49.55 -65.39
CA ALA A 286 10.72 -48.59 -64.76
C ALA A 286 10.89 -48.85 -63.26
N LYS A 287 9.81 -49.19 -62.54
CA LYS A 287 9.88 -49.59 -61.12
C LYS A 287 10.80 -50.78 -60.89
N LYS A 288 10.71 -51.83 -61.73
CA LYS A 288 11.57 -53.02 -61.62
C LYS A 288 13.05 -52.68 -61.89
N VAL A 289 13.31 -51.81 -62.87
CA VAL A 289 14.67 -51.34 -63.17
C VAL A 289 15.22 -50.53 -62.01
N LEU A 290 14.45 -49.58 -61.47
CA LEU A 290 14.83 -48.79 -60.29
C LEU A 290 15.17 -49.71 -59.12
N GLN A 291 14.30 -50.66 -58.78
CA GLN A 291 14.56 -51.62 -57.69
C GLN A 291 15.86 -52.41 -57.91
N SER A 292 16.13 -52.83 -59.15
CA SER A 292 17.36 -53.55 -59.51
C SER A 292 18.60 -52.66 -59.38
N PHE A 293 18.51 -51.40 -59.80
CA PHE A 293 19.58 -50.40 -59.67
C PHE A 293 19.90 -50.14 -58.19
N GLU A 294 18.88 -49.89 -57.37
CA GLU A 294 19.06 -49.65 -55.93
C GLU A 294 19.67 -50.85 -55.23
N THR A 295 19.25 -52.06 -55.59
CA THR A 295 19.78 -53.31 -54.99
C THR A 295 21.24 -53.53 -55.37
N ALA A 296 21.60 -53.28 -56.63
CA ALA A 296 22.94 -53.54 -57.13
C ALA A 296 23.97 -52.49 -56.69
N THR A 297 23.56 -51.24 -56.56
CA THR A 297 24.47 -50.11 -56.32
C THR A 297 24.38 -49.54 -54.91
N GLY A 298 23.29 -49.79 -54.19
CA GLY A 298 22.95 -49.11 -52.94
C GLY A 298 22.51 -47.65 -53.12
N ILE A 299 22.50 -47.13 -54.36
CA ILE A 299 22.13 -45.76 -54.68
C ILE A 299 20.63 -45.72 -54.92
N LYS A 300 19.96 -44.82 -54.21
CA LYS A 300 18.51 -44.60 -54.33
C LYS A 300 18.18 -43.82 -55.60
N GLY A 301 16.91 -43.81 -55.98
CA GLY A 301 16.44 -43.00 -57.10
C GLY A 301 14.93 -42.99 -57.26
N SER A 302 14.49 -42.44 -58.37
CA SER A 302 13.08 -42.33 -58.77
C SER A 302 12.90 -42.75 -60.22
N TYR A 303 11.65 -42.76 -60.68
CA TYR A 303 11.32 -42.86 -62.09
C TYR A 303 10.39 -41.72 -62.49
N GLU A 304 10.52 -41.26 -63.73
CA GLU A 304 9.82 -40.08 -64.25
C GLU A 304 9.14 -40.43 -65.58
N GLY A 305 7.98 -39.82 -65.85
CA GLY A 305 7.30 -39.95 -67.14
C GLY A 305 8.12 -39.35 -68.28
N TRP A 306 8.17 -40.03 -69.42
CA TRP A 306 8.96 -39.66 -70.59
C TRP A 306 8.09 -39.49 -71.83
N GLY A 307 8.26 -38.37 -72.56
CA GLY A 307 7.50 -38.05 -73.77
C GLY A 307 6.29 -37.14 -73.54
N THR A 308 5.29 -37.18 -74.42
CA THR A 308 4.04 -36.43 -74.28
C THR A 308 2.96 -37.32 -73.64
N PRO A 309 2.25 -36.88 -72.59
CA PRO A 309 1.23 -37.70 -71.95
C PRO A 309 -0.01 -37.86 -72.84
N GLU A 310 -0.55 -39.09 -72.88
CA GLU A 310 -1.71 -39.50 -73.68
C GLU A 310 -3.01 -39.44 -72.86
N ASN A 311 -4.16 -39.23 -73.50
CA ASN A 311 -5.47 -39.24 -72.82
C ASN A 311 -5.87 -40.68 -72.45
N TYR A 312 -6.52 -40.85 -71.31
CA TYR A 312 -7.24 -42.08 -71.01
C TYR A 312 -8.56 -42.15 -71.79
N VAL A 313 -8.98 -43.35 -72.18
CA VAL A 313 -10.21 -43.58 -72.95
C VAL A 313 -11.03 -44.69 -72.30
N GLN A 314 -12.34 -44.44 -72.11
CA GLN A 314 -13.29 -45.47 -71.68
C GLN A 314 -14.00 -46.09 -72.88
N LEU A 315 -14.33 -47.38 -72.78
CA LEU A 315 -15.18 -48.08 -73.73
C LEU A 315 -16.60 -48.17 -73.16
N VAL A 316 -17.59 -47.78 -73.97
CA VAL A 316 -19.01 -47.76 -73.59
C VAL A 316 -19.78 -48.65 -74.56
N SER A 317 -20.42 -49.70 -74.05
CA SER A 317 -21.17 -50.65 -74.88
C SER A 317 -22.57 -50.15 -75.26
N GLY A 318 -23.26 -50.90 -76.13
CA GLY A 318 -24.72 -50.84 -76.26
C GLY A 318 -25.46 -51.32 -74.99
N TYR A 319 -26.80 -51.43 -75.04
CA TYR A 319 -27.61 -51.77 -73.88
C TYR A 319 -27.97 -53.26 -73.76
N TYR A 320 -28.17 -53.71 -72.52
CA TYR A 320 -28.63 -55.04 -72.13
C TYR A 320 -29.90 -54.91 -71.28
N PHE A 321 -30.87 -55.80 -71.48
CA PHE A 321 -32.11 -55.81 -70.69
C PHE A 321 -31.90 -56.52 -69.36
N GLY A 322 -32.20 -55.82 -68.27
CA GLY A 322 -32.07 -56.34 -66.92
C GLY A 322 -30.65 -56.29 -66.37
N GLU A 323 -30.56 -55.97 -65.09
CA GLU A 323 -29.29 -55.83 -64.36
C GLU A 323 -28.44 -57.11 -64.30
N PRO A 324 -29.00 -58.33 -64.16
CA PRO A 324 -28.19 -59.55 -64.16
C PRO A 324 -27.43 -59.78 -65.47
N ALA A 325 -28.00 -59.39 -66.60
CA ALA A 325 -27.40 -59.60 -67.92
C ALA A 325 -26.15 -58.72 -68.11
N VAL A 326 -26.22 -57.44 -67.76
CA VAL A 326 -25.06 -56.52 -67.89
C VAL A 326 -23.93 -56.91 -66.93
N LYS A 327 -24.27 -57.39 -65.72
CA LYS A 327 -23.29 -57.86 -64.72
C LYS A 327 -22.48 -59.05 -65.22
N GLU A 328 -23.12 -60.00 -65.90
CA GLU A 328 -22.40 -61.14 -66.49
C GLU A 328 -21.48 -60.70 -67.63
N VAL A 329 -21.88 -59.72 -68.45
CA VAL A 329 -21.02 -59.18 -69.51
C VAL A 329 -19.79 -58.47 -68.94
N ILE A 330 -19.94 -57.70 -67.86
CA ILE A 330 -18.81 -57.07 -67.14
C ILE A 330 -17.82 -58.15 -66.68
N ARG A 331 -18.31 -59.18 -65.98
CA ARG A 331 -17.45 -60.27 -65.49
C ARG A 331 -16.63 -60.92 -66.61
N GLN A 332 -17.23 -61.09 -67.79
CA GLN A 332 -16.55 -61.63 -68.96
C GLN A 332 -15.55 -60.64 -69.58
N PHE A 333 -15.89 -59.35 -69.63
CA PHE A 333 -15.01 -58.29 -70.13
C PHE A 333 -13.74 -58.17 -69.28
N GLU A 334 -13.91 -58.14 -67.95
CA GLU A 334 -12.81 -58.02 -67.00
C GLU A 334 -11.87 -59.22 -67.08
N ALA A 335 -12.43 -60.44 -67.13
CA ALA A 335 -11.64 -61.66 -67.24
C ALA A 335 -10.85 -61.75 -68.56
N ALA A 336 -11.42 -61.25 -69.66
CA ALA A 336 -10.79 -61.34 -70.99
C ALA A 336 -9.73 -60.25 -71.23
N THR A 337 -9.90 -59.08 -70.62
CA THR A 337 -9.10 -57.88 -70.95
C THR A 337 -8.20 -57.43 -69.81
N GLY A 338 -8.48 -57.85 -68.58
CA GLY A 338 -7.87 -57.31 -67.36
C GLY A 338 -8.28 -55.88 -67.04
N VAL A 339 -9.21 -55.28 -67.80
CA VAL A 339 -9.74 -53.93 -67.58
C VAL A 339 -11.03 -54.04 -66.78
N GLN A 340 -11.10 -53.33 -65.65
CA GLN A 340 -12.31 -53.27 -64.82
C GLN A 340 -13.44 -52.54 -65.55
N ALA A 341 -14.69 -52.86 -65.23
CA ALA A 341 -15.83 -52.18 -65.81
C ALA A 341 -17.02 -52.08 -64.85
N SER A 342 -17.89 -51.10 -65.12
CA SER A 342 -19.14 -50.86 -64.41
C SER A 342 -20.31 -50.84 -65.39
N TYR A 343 -21.53 -50.68 -64.88
CA TYR A 343 -22.71 -50.47 -65.73
C TYR A 343 -23.47 -49.21 -65.36
N GLU A 344 -24.05 -48.58 -66.37
CA GLU A 344 -24.91 -47.40 -66.25
C GLU A 344 -26.33 -47.74 -66.74
N GLY A 345 -27.34 -47.12 -66.16
CA GLY A 345 -28.71 -47.20 -66.66
C GLY A 345 -28.83 -46.56 -68.06
N TRP A 346 -29.56 -47.21 -68.96
CA TRP A 346 -29.72 -46.79 -70.35
C TRP A 346 -31.18 -46.44 -70.66
N GLY A 347 -31.43 -45.26 -71.23
CA GLY A 347 -32.77 -44.79 -71.60
C GLY A 347 -33.48 -43.99 -70.51
N THR A 348 -34.82 -43.97 -70.54
CA THR A 348 -35.65 -43.29 -69.51
C THR A 348 -36.00 -44.28 -68.39
N PRO A 349 -35.84 -43.93 -67.10
CA PRO A 349 -36.28 -44.77 -65.99
C PRO A 349 -37.79 -45.03 -65.99
N ASP A 350 -38.18 -46.28 -65.76
CA ASP A 350 -39.57 -46.73 -65.58
C ASP A 350 -40.02 -46.62 -64.12
N ASN A 351 -41.32 -46.48 -63.89
CA ASN A 351 -41.89 -46.41 -62.54
C ASN A 351 -41.96 -47.79 -61.86
N TYR A 352 -41.80 -47.81 -60.55
CA TYR A 352 -42.13 -48.94 -59.69
C TYR A 352 -43.58 -48.87 -59.23
N TYR A 353 -44.30 -49.99 -59.32
CA TYR A 353 -45.68 -50.13 -58.87
C TYR A 353 -45.81 -51.15 -57.76
N GLN A 354 -46.81 -51.00 -56.90
CA GLN A 354 -47.16 -51.97 -55.86
C GLN A 354 -48.61 -52.39 -56.04
N LEU A 355 -48.88 -53.69 -55.94
CA LEU A 355 -50.23 -54.23 -56.01
C LEU A 355 -50.76 -54.43 -54.58
N VAL A 356 -51.96 -53.93 -54.32
CA VAL A 356 -52.67 -54.07 -53.04
C VAL A 356 -54.01 -54.75 -53.32
N SER A 357 -54.26 -55.90 -52.70
CA SER A 357 -55.53 -56.62 -52.87
C SER A 357 -56.64 -56.03 -51.99
N GLY A 358 -57.89 -56.42 -52.24
CA GLY A 358 -58.96 -56.34 -51.24
C GLY A 358 -58.71 -57.25 -50.01
N TYR A 359 -59.73 -57.46 -49.18
CA TYR A 359 -59.59 -58.26 -47.95
C TYR A 359 -60.00 -59.72 -48.11
N TYR A 360 -59.34 -60.60 -47.34
CA TYR A 360 -59.60 -62.03 -47.22
C TYR A 360 -59.84 -62.40 -45.76
N ASN A 361 -60.78 -63.31 -45.49
CA ASN A 361 -61.03 -63.83 -44.16
C ASN A 361 -60.11 -65.04 -43.87
N GLY A 362 -59.37 -64.97 -42.76
CA GLY A 362 -58.50 -66.04 -42.28
C GLY A 362 -57.07 -65.98 -42.82
N GLU A 363 -56.10 -66.12 -41.91
CA GLU A 363 -54.67 -65.98 -42.20
C GLU A 363 -54.13 -67.11 -43.11
N SER A 364 -54.61 -68.35 -42.94
CA SER A 364 -54.19 -69.47 -43.79
C SER A 364 -54.56 -69.27 -45.26
N THR A 365 -55.71 -68.63 -45.51
CA THR A 365 -56.19 -68.33 -46.87
C THR A 365 -55.26 -67.34 -47.58
N VAL A 366 -54.89 -66.25 -46.90
CA VAL A 366 -54.07 -65.20 -47.52
C VAL A 366 -52.63 -65.69 -47.78
N LYS A 367 -52.07 -66.52 -46.89
CA LYS A 367 -50.76 -67.16 -47.08
C LYS A 367 -50.71 -68.05 -48.32
N GLU A 368 -51.76 -68.83 -48.57
CA GLU A 368 -51.82 -69.69 -49.75
C GLU A 368 -51.93 -68.87 -51.06
N ILE A 369 -52.69 -67.77 -51.05
CA ILE A 369 -52.78 -66.87 -52.21
C ILE A 369 -51.42 -66.22 -52.51
N ILE A 370 -50.68 -65.77 -51.49
CA ILE A 370 -49.33 -65.20 -51.66
C ILE A 370 -48.37 -66.23 -52.26
N ARG A 371 -48.42 -67.48 -51.79
CA ARG A 371 -47.57 -68.56 -52.33
C ARG A 371 -47.85 -68.80 -53.81
N GLN A 372 -49.12 -68.80 -54.21
CA GLN A 372 -49.52 -68.93 -55.61
C GLN A 372 -49.13 -67.71 -56.46
N PHE A 373 -49.30 -66.50 -55.94
CA PHE A 373 -48.89 -65.25 -56.61
C PHE A 373 -47.39 -65.23 -56.87
N THR A 374 -46.60 -65.58 -55.85
CA THR A 374 -45.14 -65.58 -55.94
C THR A 374 -44.66 -66.64 -56.94
N SER A 375 -45.27 -67.84 -56.92
CA SER A 375 -44.89 -68.91 -57.85
C SER A 375 -45.26 -68.62 -59.31
N SER A 376 -46.34 -67.86 -59.57
CA SER A 376 -46.80 -67.57 -60.93
C SER A 376 -46.12 -66.36 -61.54
N THR A 377 -45.82 -65.34 -60.73
CA THR A 377 -45.29 -64.05 -61.21
C THR A 377 -43.79 -63.90 -60.96
N GLY A 378 -43.22 -64.67 -60.02
CA GLY A 378 -41.88 -64.45 -59.50
C GLY A 378 -41.77 -63.23 -58.56
N ILE A 379 -42.88 -62.57 -58.24
CA ILE A 379 -42.93 -61.35 -57.43
C ILE A 379 -43.31 -61.74 -56.00
N GLN A 380 -42.47 -61.35 -55.05
CA GLN A 380 -42.73 -61.59 -53.64
C GLN A 380 -43.88 -60.71 -53.15
N ALA A 381 -44.72 -61.22 -52.25
CA ALA A 381 -45.79 -60.44 -51.61
C ALA A 381 -45.90 -60.81 -50.12
N HIS A 382 -46.54 -59.94 -49.35
CA HIS A 382 -46.86 -60.17 -47.94
C HIS A 382 -48.31 -59.80 -47.65
N PHE A 383 -48.82 -60.09 -46.45
CA PHE A 383 -50.18 -59.69 -46.06
C PHE A 383 -50.18 -58.81 -44.81
N GLU A 384 -51.19 -57.96 -44.70
CA GLU A 384 -51.44 -57.09 -43.54
C GLU A 384 -52.80 -57.40 -42.92
N SER A 385 -52.91 -57.33 -41.58
CA SER A 385 -54.19 -57.54 -40.88
C SER A 385 -55.02 -56.26 -40.82
N LEU A 386 -56.30 -56.38 -41.16
CA LEU A 386 -57.29 -55.29 -41.13
C LEU A 386 -58.25 -55.41 -39.91
N GLY A 387 -57.97 -56.32 -38.97
CA GLY A 387 -58.85 -56.62 -37.83
C GLY A 387 -60.06 -57.49 -38.20
N ASN A 388 -60.73 -58.06 -37.19
CA ASN A 388 -61.86 -58.99 -37.34
C ASN A 388 -61.56 -60.18 -38.28
N ASN A 389 -60.35 -60.74 -38.19
CA ASN A 389 -59.87 -61.87 -39.00
C ASN A 389 -59.80 -61.60 -40.52
N ARG A 390 -59.64 -60.33 -40.92
CA ARG A 390 -59.47 -59.89 -42.31
C ARG A 390 -58.02 -59.52 -42.62
N TYR A 391 -57.54 -59.83 -43.83
CA TYR A 391 -56.17 -59.55 -44.29
C TYR A 391 -56.14 -59.08 -45.76
N GLN A 392 -55.25 -58.16 -46.11
CA GLN A 392 -54.96 -57.75 -47.50
C GLN A 392 -53.55 -58.18 -47.93
N ILE A 393 -53.31 -58.36 -49.23
CA ILE A 393 -52.02 -58.74 -49.82
C ILE A 393 -51.37 -57.51 -50.45
N ILE A 394 -50.08 -57.32 -50.20
CA ILE A 394 -49.27 -56.24 -50.76
C ILE A 394 -48.04 -56.84 -51.46
N SER A 395 -47.87 -56.58 -52.76
CA SER A 395 -46.71 -57.04 -53.52
C SER A 395 -45.43 -56.26 -53.17
N SER A 396 -44.27 -56.84 -53.46
CA SER A 396 -43.04 -56.08 -53.58
C SER A 396 -43.14 -55.11 -54.77
N PRO A 397 -42.41 -53.98 -54.77
CA PRO A 397 -42.39 -53.06 -55.90
C PRO A 397 -42.00 -53.73 -57.21
N ILE A 398 -42.77 -53.47 -58.26
CA ILE A 398 -42.68 -54.06 -59.58
C ILE A 398 -42.22 -52.98 -60.56
N LEU A 399 -41.01 -53.14 -61.12
CA LEU A 399 -40.47 -52.19 -62.09
C LEU A 399 -41.15 -52.36 -63.45
N GLY A 400 -41.84 -51.31 -63.91
CA GLY A 400 -42.45 -51.22 -65.23
C GLY A 400 -43.92 -51.66 -65.26
N GLU A 401 -44.73 -50.90 -66.00
CA GLU A 401 -46.18 -51.11 -66.10
C GLU A 401 -46.54 -52.47 -66.72
N SER A 402 -45.75 -52.96 -67.69
CA SER A 402 -45.98 -54.26 -68.32
C SER A 402 -45.91 -55.42 -67.31
N LYS A 403 -44.86 -55.46 -66.46
CA LYS A 403 -44.73 -56.50 -65.43
C LYS A 403 -45.79 -56.34 -64.34
N MET A 404 -46.13 -55.11 -63.97
CA MET A 404 -47.21 -54.83 -63.03
C MET A 404 -48.55 -55.37 -63.57
N ASN A 405 -48.88 -55.09 -64.83
CA ASN A 405 -50.11 -55.57 -65.47
C ASN A 405 -50.16 -57.10 -65.53
N THR A 406 -49.05 -57.76 -65.87
CA THR A 406 -48.96 -59.23 -65.82
C THR A 406 -49.19 -59.77 -64.40
N ALA A 407 -48.66 -59.10 -63.38
CA ALA A 407 -48.87 -59.49 -61.99
C ALA A 407 -50.31 -59.23 -61.51
N LYS A 408 -50.93 -58.14 -61.96
CA LYS A 408 -52.31 -57.77 -61.63
C LYS A 408 -53.30 -58.81 -62.16
N GLN A 409 -53.07 -59.34 -63.36
CA GLN A 409 -53.89 -60.40 -63.96
C GLN A 409 -54.04 -61.65 -63.08
N PHE A 410 -53.07 -61.97 -62.22
CA PHE A 410 -53.19 -63.10 -61.29
C PHE A 410 -54.40 -62.96 -60.33
N PHE A 411 -54.62 -61.75 -59.81
CA PHE A 411 -55.75 -61.49 -58.90
C PHE A 411 -57.06 -61.39 -59.69
N GLU A 412 -57.04 -60.70 -60.83
CA GLU A 412 -58.23 -60.50 -61.68
C GLU A 412 -58.80 -61.83 -62.20
N THR A 413 -57.96 -62.75 -62.65
CA THR A 413 -58.40 -64.08 -63.15
C THR A 413 -59.01 -64.97 -62.08
N LYS A 414 -58.68 -64.73 -60.81
CA LYS A 414 -59.29 -65.41 -59.65
C LYS A 414 -60.51 -64.65 -59.11
N ASN A 415 -60.96 -63.61 -59.83
CA ASN A 415 -62.04 -62.72 -59.46
C ASN A 415 -61.81 -62.03 -58.10
N LEU A 416 -60.56 -61.69 -57.81
CA LEU A 416 -60.12 -61.04 -56.57
C LEU A 416 -59.85 -59.56 -56.83
N ALA A 417 -60.32 -58.69 -55.92
CA ALA A 417 -60.07 -57.26 -56.01
C ALA A 417 -58.57 -56.94 -55.84
N VAL A 418 -58.02 -56.12 -56.74
CA VAL A 418 -56.64 -55.63 -56.67
C VAL A 418 -56.55 -54.23 -57.27
N GLU A 419 -55.81 -53.36 -56.60
CA GLU A 419 -55.42 -52.05 -57.08
C GLU A 419 -53.92 -51.98 -57.26
N SER A 420 -53.47 -51.11 -58.17
CA SER A 420 -52.06 -50.87 -58.44
C SER A 420 -51.74 -49.41 -58.12
N GLU A 421 -50.76 -49.19 -57.27
CA GLU A 421 -50.31 -47.86 -56.89
C GLU A 421 -48.88 -47.63 -57.37
N GLY A 422 -48.61 -46.43 -57.88
CA GLY A 422 -47.23 -46.01 -58.19
C GLY A 422 -46.49 -45.72 -56.89
N THR A 423 -45.35 -46.36 -56.67
CA THR A 423 -44.54 -46.17 -55.44
C THR A 423 -43.79 -44.84 -55.40
N GLY A 424 -43.78 -44.08 -56.50
CA GLY A 424 -42.98 -42.86 -56.67
C GLY A 424 -41.51 -43.11 -57.05
N ASN A 425 -41.00 -44.33 -56.89
CA ASN A 425 -39.63 -44.69 -57.27
C ASN A 425 -39.51 -45.04 -58.75
N LYS A 426 -38.34 -44.77 -59.35
CA LYS A 426 -38.01 -45.12 -60.74
C LYS A 426 -36.76 -46.00 -60.83
N GLY A 427 -36.68 -46.86 -61.85
CA GLY A 427 -35.54 -47.73 -62.12
C GLY A 427 -35.32 -47.96 -63.62
N TYR A 428 -34.14 -48.45 -64.01
CA TYR A 428 -33.81 -48.72 -65.41
C TYR A 428 -34.08 -50.18 -65.77
N THR A 429 -34.67 -50.42 -66.93
CA THR A 429 -34.86 -51.76 -67.51
C THR A 429 -33.72 -52.17 -68.45
N LYS A 430 -32.87 -51.23 -68.84
CA LYS A 430 -31.73 -51.41 -69.75
C LYS A 430 -30.46 -50.83 -69.13
N PHE A 431 -29.32 -51.45 -69.37
CA PHE A 431 -28.03 -51.02 -68.84
C PHE A 431 -26.90 -51.17 -69.87
N GLN A 432 -25.90 -50.29 -69.87
CA GLN A 432 -24.71 -50.38 -70.72
C GLN A 432 -23.46 -50.63 -69.87
N VAL A 433 -22.44 -51.28 -70.44
CA VAL A 433 -21.12 -51.48 -69.81
C VAL A 433 -20.24 -50.26 -70.08
N VAL A 434 -19.54 -49.78 -69.06
CA VAL A 434 -18.56 -48.69 -69.14
C VAL A 434 -17.26 -49.16 -68.52
N SER A 435 -16.19 -49.26 -69.32
CA SER A 435 -14.88 -49.64 -68.80
C SER A 435 -14.28 -48.55 -67.92
N ASP A 436 -13.38 -48.94 -67.02
CA ASP A 436 -12.45 -48.01 -66.42
C ASP A 436 -11.60 -47.32 -67.50
N PRO A 437 -11.07 -46.11 -67.25
CA PRO A 437 -10.24 -45.39 -68.21
C PRO A 437 -8.99 -46.21 -68.59
N ILE A 438 -8.76 -46.39 -69.89
CA ILE A 438 -7.65 -47.18 -70.45
C ILE A 438 -6.61 -46.23 -71.05
N LEU A 439 -5.36 -46.35 -70.63
CA LEU A 439 -4.22 -45.61 -71.20
C LEU A 439 -3.47 -46.44 -72.22
N GLY A 440 -3.20 -45.83 -73.38
CA GLY A 440 -2.39 -46.41 -74.46
C GLY A 440 -3.18 -47.24 -75.47
N THR A 441 -2.91 -46.98 -76.76
CA THR A 441 -3.64 -47.55 -77.90
C THR A 441 -3.64 -49.09 -77.92
N SER A 442 -2.55 -49.74 -77.48
CA SER A 442 -2.47 -51.21 -77.50
C SER A 442 -3.43 -51.88 -76.53
N LYS A 443 -3.58 -51.36 -75.30
CA LYS A 443 -4.52 -51.90 -74.31
C LYS A 443 -5.96 -51.57 -74.69
N LEU A 444 -6.20 -50.35 -75.18
CA LEU A 444 -7.51 -49.90 -75.65
C LEU A 444 -8.03 -50.79 -76.80
N ASN A 445 -7.20 -51.05 -77.81
CA ASN A 445 -7.56 -51.93 -78.92
C ASN A 445 -7.82 -53.38 -78.47
N GLY A 446 -7.05 -53.87 -77.49
CA GLY A 446 -7.28 -55.19 -76.89
C GLY A 446 -8.65 -55.29 -76.21
N ALA A 447 -9.02 -54.27 -75.43
CA ALA A 447 -10.30 -54.22 -74.75
C ALA A 447 -11.48 -54.01 -75.72
N LYS A 448 -11.32 -53.18 -76.74
CA LYS A 448 -12.35 -52.92 -77.76
C LYS A 448 -12.73 -54.19 -78.53
N LYS A 449 -11.75 -55.04 -78.83
CA LYS A 449 -11.93 -56.32 -79.53
C LYS A 449 -12.88 -57.27 -78.80
N PHE A 450 -13.01 -57.17 -77.47
CA PHE A 450 -13.96 -57.98 -76.69
C PHE A 450 -15.42 -57.77 -77.15
N PHE A 451 -15.82 -56.51 -77.36
CA PHE A 451 -17.16 -56.15 -77.80
C PHE A 451 -17.35 -56.44 -79.29
N GLU A 452 -16.38 -56.08 -80.12
CA GLU A 452 -16.42 -56.27 -81.58
C GLU A 452 -16.58 -57.75 -81.97
N THR A 453 -15.83 -58.65 -81.33
CA THR A 453 -15.91 -60.10 -81.61
C THR A 453 -17.24 -60.74 -81.23
N ARG A 454 -18.07 -60.05 -80.44
CA ARG A 454 -19.39 -60.50 -80.00
C ARG A 454 -20.52 -59.79 -80.73
N ASN A 455 -20.20 -59.03 -81.80
CA ASN A 455 -21.15 -58.16 -82.51
C ASN A 455 -21.89 -57.18 -81.58
N LEU A 456 -21.24 -56.73 -80.52
CA LEU A 456 -21.77 -55.75 -79.59
C LEU A 456 -21.29 -54.35 -79.99
N SER A 457 -22.20 -53.37 -79.95
CA SER A 457 -21.83 -51.97 -80.18
C SER A 457 -20.91 -51.48 -79.05
N VAL A 458 -19.84 -50.76 -79.41
CA VAL A 458 -18.93 -50.11 -78.47
C VAL A 458 -18.50 -48.75 -79.02
N THR A 459 -18.43 -47.76 -78.15
CA THR A 459 -17.95 -46.41 -78.46
C THR A 459 -16.83 -46.02 -77.52
N GLU A 460 -15.91 -45.19 -78.00
CA GLU A 460 -14.82 -44.64 -77.22
C GLU A 460 -15.24 -43.28 -76.64
N ARG A 461 -15.06 -43.12 -75.33
CA ARG A 461 -15.30 -41.89 -74.59
C ARG A 461 -13.95 -41.41 -74.06
N SER A 462 -13.40 -40.35 -74.66
CA SER A 462 -12.18 -39.71 -74.13
C SER A 462 -12.44 -39.16 -72.74
N THR A 463 -11.46 -39.26 -71.85
CA THR A 463 -11.50 -38.62 -70.53
C THR A 463 -10.51 -37.44 -70.50
N ASP A 464 -10.68 -36.55 -69.52
CA ASP A 464 -9.74 -35.44 -69.29
C ASP A 464 -8.45 -35.88 -68.57
N GLN A 465 -8.37 -37.16 -68.17
CA GLN A 465 -7.17 -37.69 -67.51
C GLN A 465 -6.08 -37.97 -68.54
N LYS A 466 -4.83 -37.62 -68.20
CA LYS A 466 -3.64 -37.86 -69.03
C LYS A 466 -2.59 -38.67 -68.27
N GLY A 467 -1.86 -39.54 -68.97
CA GLY A 467 -0.79 -40.35 -68.38
C GLY A 467 0.34 -40.66 -69.36
N TYR A 468 1.51 -41.03 -68.83
CA TYR A 468 2.67 -41.40 -69.64
C TYR A 468 2.71 -42.90 -69.92
N THR A 469 3.05 -43.26 -71.15
CA THR A 469 3.24 -44.66 -71.58
C THR A 469 4.70 -45.12 -71.48
N LYS A 470 5.63 -44.18 -71.27
CA LYS A 470 7.07 -44.41 -71.15
C LYS A 470 7.62 -43.72 -69.91
N PHE A 471 8.62 -44.32 -69.27
CA PHE A 471 9.24 -43.81 -68.05
C PHE A 471 10.76 -44.00 -68.07
N GLN A 472 11.52 -43.08 -67.48
CA GLN A 472 12.97 -43.18 -67.28
C GLN A 472 13.29 -43.32 -65.78
N VAL A 473 14.45 -43.87 -65.43
CA VAL A 473 14.96 -43.98 -64.05
C VAL A 473 15.99 -42.89 -63.82
N VAL A 474 15.91 -42.20 -62.68
CA VAL A 474 16.79 -41.11 -62.29
C VAL A 474 17.38 -41.42 -60.92
N SER A 475 18.71 -41.41 -60.77
CA SER A 475 19.33 -41.68 -59.46
C SER A 475 19.18 -40.49 -58.51
N ASP A 476 19.38 -40.71 -57.22
CA ASP A 476 19.71 -39.64 -56.28
C ASP A 476 21.13 -39.08 -56.61
N PRO A 477 21.49 -37.89 -56.10
CA PRO A 477 22.82 -37.31 -56.31
C PRO A 477 23.95 -38.22 -55.80
N ILE A 478 24.93 -38.49 -56.66
CA ILE A 478 26.09 -39.33 -56.43
C ILE A 478 27.32 -38.44 -56.30
N LEU A 479 27.97 -38.46 -55.13
CA LEU A 479 29.17 -37.67 -54.87
C LEU A 479 30.41 -38.26 -55.54
N GLY A 480 31.05 -37.49 -56.41
CA GLY A 480 32.35 -37.81 -57.00
C GLY A 480 32.30 -38.70 -58.25
N MET A 481 33.23 -38.46 -59.17
CA MET A 481 33.29 -39.14 -60.47
C MET A 481 33.54 -40.65 -60.34
N SER A 482 34.27 -41.07 -59.30
CA SER A 482 34.54 -42.50 -59.05
C SER A 482 33.28 -43.28 -58.69
N ASN A 483 32.43 -42.73 -57.83
CA ASN A 483 31.17 -43.36 -57.43
C ASN A 483 30.16 -43.33 -58.59
N LEU A 484 30.11 -42.21 -59.34
CA LEU A 484 29.30 -42.10 -60.55
C LEU A 484 29.66 -43.18 -61.58
N ASN A 485 30.94 -43.36 -61.88
CA ASN A 485 31.41 -44.36 -62.83
C ASN A 485 31.09 -45.79 -62.37
N SER A 486 31.09 -46.04 -61.07
CA SER A 486 30.72 -47.34 -60.51
C SER A 486 29.21 -47.61 -60.67
N ALA A 487 28.38 -46.58 -60.46
CA ALA A 487 26.93 -46.67 -60.64
C ALA A 487 26.52 -46.81 -62.11
N LYS A 488 27.20 -46.10 -63.02
CA LYS A 488 26.93 -46.12 -64.46
C LYS A 488 27.07 -47.54 -65.05
N LYS A 489 28.03 -48.32 -64.56
CA LYS A 489 28.29 -49.71 -64.99
C LYS A 489 27.06 -50.61 -64.85
N PHE A 490 26.16 -50.35 -63.90
CA PHE A 490 24.92 -51.13 -63.77
C PHE A 490 24.11 -51.10 -65.08
N PHE A 491 23.80 -49.89 -65.58
CA PHE A 491 23.01 -49.72 -66.81
C PHE A 491 23.78 -50.19 -68.05
N GLU A 492 25.08 -49.87 -68.12
CA GLU A 492 25.94 -50.26 -69.25
C GLU A 492 26.05 -51.79 -69.38
N SER A 493 26.14 -52.52 -68.27
CA SER A 493 26.21 -54.00 -68.27
C SER A 493 24.96 -54.69 -68.80
N GLN A 494 23.81 -54.02 -68.73
CA GLN A 494 22.52 -54.52 -69.21
C GLN A 494 22.23 -54.06 -70.66
N GLY A 495 23.17 -53.32 -71.28
CA GLY A 495 22.97 -52.71 -72.59
C GLY A 495 21.96 -51.56 -72.58
N TRP A 496 21.66 -50.97 -71.42
CA TRP A 496 20.72 -49.86 -71.29
C TRP A 496 21.43 -48.51 -71.44
N GLY A 497 20.78 -47.57 -72.12
CA GLY A 497 21.28 -46.20 -72.23
C GLY A 497 21.28 -45.50 -70.86
N VAL A 498 22.34 -44.76 -70.57
CA VAL A 498 22.47 -43.95 -69.36
C VAL A 498 23.31 -42.71 -69.61
N GLU A 499 22.81 -41.57 -69.17
CA GLU A 499 23.48 -40.27 -69.17
C GLU A 499 23.65 -39.76 -67.74
N TYR A 500 24.42 -38.70 -67.55
CA TYR A 500 24.55 -38.04 -66.26
C TYR A 500 24.52 -36.53 -66.41
N LYS A 501 24.06 -35.85 -65.36
CA LYS A 501 24.12 -34.39 -65.22
C LYS A 501 24.81 -34.02 -63.91
N LYS A 502 25.63 -32.97 -63.95
CA LYS A 502 26.17 -32.34 -62.73
C LYS A 502 25.04 -31.59 -62.03
N THR A 503 24.90 -31.76 -60.72
CA THR A 503 23.81 -31.11 -59.95
C THR A 503 24.13 -29.67 -59.56
N GLY A 504 25.41 -29.32 -59.48
CA GLY A 504 25.90 -28.02 -59.01
C GLY A 504 26.30 -28.00 -57.54
N GLU A 505 26.02 -29.08 -56.80
CA GLU A 505 26.42 -29.24 -55.39
C GLU A 505 27.80 -29.92 -55.28
N THR A 506 28.51 -29.65 -54.18
CA THR A 506 29.82 -30.28 -53.88
C THR A 506 29.87 -30.85 -52.47
N GLY A 507 30.61 -31.93 -52.25
CA GLY A 507 30.79 -32.58 -50.93
C GLY A 507 32.18 -33.21 -50.75
N PHE A 508 32.49 -33.67 -49.54
CA PHE A 508 33.78 -34.31 -49.25
C PHE A 508 33.66 -35.83 -49.23
N THR A 509 34.61 -36.53 -49.86
CA THR A 509 34.68 -38.00 -49.84
C THR A 509 35.48 -38.54 -48.66
N LYS A 510 36.26 -37.69 -47.99
CA LYS A 510 37.10 -38.04 -46.83
C LYS A 510 36.80 -37.15 -45.64
N PHE A 511 36.82 -37.74 -44.45
CA PHE A 511 36.53 -37.05 -43.20
C PHE A 511 37.56 -37.39 -42.12
N GLN A 512 37.79 -36.43 -41.22
CA GLN A 512 38.67 -36.56 -40.07
C GLN A 512 37.88 -36.31 -38.79
N LEU A 513 38.08 -37.12 -37.75
CA LEU A 513 37.47 -36.96 -36.44
C LEU A 513 38.35 -36.10 -35.54
N ILE A 514 37.71 -35.19 -34.79
CA ILE A 514 38.33 -34.35 -33.77
C ILE A 514 37.56 -34.57 -32.46
N THR A 515 38.23 -34.95 -31.38
CA THR A 515 37.54 -35.16 -30.10
C THR A 515 37.19 -33.85 -29.41
N ASP A 516 36.20 -33.89 -28.52
CA ASP A 516 36.10 -32.87 -27.47
C ASP A 516 37.37 -32.94 -26.60
N PRO A 517 37.79 -31.83 -25.97
CA PRO A 517 38.91 -31.84 -25.04
C PRO A 517 38.69 -32.85 -23.91
N VAL A 518 39.66 -33.73 -23.68
CA VAL A 518 39.66 -34.73 -22.62
C VAL A 518 40.65 -34.35 -21.53
N LEU A 519 40.18 -34.36 -20.28
CA LEU A 519 40.98 -33.99 -19.11
C LEU A 519 41.88 -35.16 -18.66
N GLY A 520 43.19 -34.89 -18.55
CA GLY A 520 44.16 -35.80 -17.96
C GLY A 520 44.74 -36.86 -18.91
N LEU A 521 45.89 -37.42 -18.53
CA LEU A 521 46.62 -38.39 -19.35
C LEU A 521 45.88 -39.73 -19.48
N ASP A 522 45.13 -40.15 -18.47
CA ASP A 522 44.42 -41.44 -18.50
C ASP A 522 43.34 -41.47 -19.59
N ARG A 523 42.54 -40.41 -19.69
CA ARG A 523 41.53 -40.29 -20.77
C ARG A 523 42.17 -40.09 -22.14
N LEU A 524 43.25 -39.30 -22.22
CA LEU A 524 44.03 -39.19 -23.46
C LEU A 524 44.49 -40.58 -23.94
N ASN A 525 45.06 -41.38 -23.04
CA ASN A 525 45.58 -42.71 -23.36
C ASN A 525 44.45 -43.68 -23.75
N ALA A 526 43.29 -43.62 -23.09
CA ALA A 526 42.11 -44.40 -23.50
C ALA A 526 41.64 -44.05 -24.92
N GLY A 527 41.59 -42.75 -25.25
CA GLY A 527 41.26 -42.28 -26.59
C GLY A 527 42.28 -42.71 -27.64
N LYS A 528 43.59 -42.56 -27.37
CA LYS A 528 44.66 -43.01 -28.27
C LYS A 528 44.56 -44.51 -28.53
N LYS A 529 44.42 -45.31 -27.48
CA LYS A 529 44.31 -46.77 -27.56
C LYS A 529 43.15 -47.21 -28.45
N PHE A 530 42.01 -46.51 -28.41
CA PHE A 530 40.86 -46.82 -29.28
C PHE A 530 41.21 -46.79 -30.77
N PHE A 531 41.98 -45.78 -31.21
CA PHE A 531 42.42 -45.65 -32.60
C PHE A 531 43.58 -46.60 -32.91
N GLU A 532 44.56 -46.71 -32.01
CA GLU A 532 45.75 -47.55 -32.17
C GLU A 532 45.40 -49.05 -32.27
N ASP A 533 44.48 -49.55 -31.43
CA ASP A 533 44.01 -50.94 -31.47
C ASP A 533 43.32 -51.30 -32.79
N ARG A 534 42.79 -50.29 -33.50
CA ARG A 534 42.15 -50.43 -34.83
C ARG A 534 43.08 -50.09 -35.99
N LYS A 535 44.36 -49.81 -35.70
CA LYS A 535 45.38 -49.39 -36.68
C LYS A 535 45.01 -48.11 -37.43
N TRP A 536 44.24 -47.22 -36.80
CA TRP A 536 43.90 -45.92 -37.34
C TRP A 536 44.91 -44.87 -36.85
N GLY A 537 45.27 -43.93 -37.72
CA GLY A 537 46.12 -42.81 -37.34
C GLY A 537 45.45 -41.96 -36.26
N VAL A 538 46.22 -41.49 -35.29
CA VAL A 538 45.78 -40.54 -34.27
C VAL A 538 46.94 -39.63 -33.86
N SER A 539 46.63 -38.35 -33.68
CA SER A 539 47.52 -37.33 -33.12
C SER A 539 46.79 -36.63 -31.98
N TYR A 540 47.52 -35.88 -31.15
CA TYR A 540 46.93 -35.12 -30.06
C TYR A 540 47.68 -33.81 -29.81
N GLN A 541 46.98 -32.85 -29.22
CA GLN A 541 47.55 -31.56 -28.81
C GLN A 541 46.99 -31.15 -27.45
N LYS A 542 47.78 -30.36 -26.69
CA LYS A 542 47.30 -29.68 -25.48
C LYS A 542 46.39 -28.52 -25.88
N THR A 543 45.30 -28.30 -25.15
CA THR A 543 44.39 -27.18 -25.42
C THR A 543 44.76 -25.90 -24.66
N GLY A 544 45.63 -25.99 -23.65
CA GLY A 544 45.98 -24.90 -22.74
C GLY A 544 44.96 -24.68 -21.61
N GLN A 545 43.93 -25.52 -21.52
CA GLN A 545 42.98 -25.51 -20.40
C GLN A 545 43.38 -26.56 -19.36
N THR A 546 43.13 -26.28 -18.08
CA THR A 546 43.38 -27.20 -16.97
C THR A 546 42.13 -27.46 -16.14
N GLY A 547 41.99 -28.65 -15.54
CA GLY A 547 40.86 -29.02 -14.68
C GLY A 547 41.23 -30.05 -13.60
N TYR A 548 40.35 -30.29 -12.63
CA TYR A 548 40.59 -31.26 -11.56
C TYR A 548 39.98 -32.61 -11.89
N THR A 549 40.72 -33.69 -11.63
CA THR A 549 40.22 -35.07 -11.79
C THR A 549 39.60 -35.62 -10.51
N LYS A 550 39.88 -35.01 -9.36
CA LYS A 550 39.35 -35.41 -8.04
C LYS A 550 38.62 -34.26 -7.37
N PHE A 551 37.53 -34.57 -6.69
CA PHE A 551 36.69 -33.59 -6.00
C PHE A 551 36.31 -34.07 -4.60
N GLN A 552 36.28 -33.16 -3.64
CA GLN A 552 35.82 -33.41 -2.27
C GLN A 552 34.49 -32.71 -2.05
N VAL A 553 33.48 -33.43 -1.56
CA VAL A 553 32.18 -32.87 -1.14
C VAL A 553 32.32 -32.31 0.28
N VAL A 554 31.86 -31.09 0.48
CA VAL A 554 31.90 -30.37 1.75
C VAL A 554 30.50 -29.84 2.04
N SER A 555 29.91 -30.25 3.15
CA SER A 555 28.60 -29.74 3.56
C SER A 555 28.68 -28.28 4.00
N ASP A 556 27.56 -27.58 3.86
CA ASP A 556 27.30 -26.37 4.61
C ASP A 556 27.18 -26.72 6.12
N PRO A 557 27.36 -25.75 7.03
CA PRO A 557 27.06 -25.95 8.44
C PRO A 557 25.60 -26.40 8.64
N PHE A 558 25.39 -27.47 9.40
CA PHE A 558 24.06 -27.92 9.80
C PHE A 558 24.00 -28.15 11.32
N LEU A 559 22.83 -27.90 11.89
CA LEU A 559 22.63 -27.87 13.33
C LEU A 559 22.39 -29.27 13.92
N GLY A 560 23.13 -29.60 14.96
CA GLY A 560 22.78 -30.66 15.89
C GLY A 560 23.32 -32.06 15.59
N THR A 561 23.43 -32.85 16.65
CA THR A 561 24.05 -34.18 16.62
C THR A 561 23.21 -35.22 15.90
N SER A 562 21.88 -35.03 15.83
CA SER A 562 20.99 -35.93 15.06
C SER A 562 21.31 -35.90 13.57
N LYS A 563 21.42 -34.70 12.99
CA LYS A 563 21.78 -34.52 11.57
C LYS A 563 23.20 -34.97 11.29
N LEU A 564 24.11 -34.77 12.23
CA LEU A 564 25.47 -35.32 12.15
C LEU A 564 25.46 -36.84 12.03
N ASN A 565 24.60 -37.52 12.81
CA ASN A 565 24.47 -38.97 12.75
C ASN A 565 23.80 -39.46 11.45
N GLU A 566 22.88 -38.69 10.86
CA GLU A 566 22.34 -38.97 9.53
C GLU A 566 23.42 -38.85 8.44
N ALA A 567 24.24 -37.79 8.49
CA ALA A 567 25.37 -37.62 7.58
C ALA A 567 26.40 -38.75 7.72
N LYS A 568 26.70 -39.17 8.96
CA LYS A 568 27.54 -40.34 9.24
C LYS A 568 27.04 -41.59 8.56
N ARG A 569 25.78 -41.95 8.79
CA ARG A 569 25.15 -43.12 8.15
C ARG A 569 25.12 -43.00 6.63
N PHE A 570 24.92 -41.80 6.07
CA PHE A 570 24.92 -41.60 4.62
C PHE A 570 26.26 -41.98 3.98
N PHE A 571 27.39 -41.51 4.55
CA PHE A 571 28.73 -41.82 4.03
C PHE A 571 29.16 -43.26 4.36
N GLU A 572 28.88 -43.74 5.58
CA GLU A 572 29.19 -45.11 6.01
C GLU A 572 28.48 -46.18 5.16
N SER A 573 27.18 -46.00 4.89
CA SER A 573 26.39 -46.95 4.08
C SER A 573 26.86 -47.08 2.63
N ARG A 574 27.68 -46.14 2.16
CA ARG A 574 28.25 -46.13 0.79
C ARG A 574 29.75 -46.44 0.77
N GLY A 575 30.31 -46.84 1.91
CA GLY A 575 31.73 -47.19 2.03
C GLY A 575 32.68 -46.00 1.89
N PHE A 576 32.20 -44.79 2.13
CA PHE A 576 33.01 -43.57 2.01
C PHE A 576 33.47 -43.08 3.38
N GLY A 577 34.76 -42.73 3.51
CA GLY A 577 35.27 -42.01 4.67
C GLY A 577 34.78 -40.56 4.66
N ALA A 578 34.40 -40.04 5.82
CA ALA A 578 34.03 -38.65 6.00
C ALA A 578 34.58 -38.13 7.34
N GLU A 579 35.09 -36.89 7.30
CA GLU A 579 35.55 -36.15 8.46
C GLU A 579 34.48 -35.16 8.90
N TYR A 580 34.39 -34.90 10.20
CA TYR A 580 33.40 -34.01 10.78
C TYR A 580 34.09 -32.99 11.66
N GLU A 581 33.66 -31.73 11.57
CA GLU A 581 34.17 -30.65 12.40
C GLU A 581 33.01 -29.89 13.04
N GLU A 582 33.17 -29.56 14.32
CA GLU A 582 32.32 -28.60 15.02
C GLU A 582 32.76 -27.19 14.62
N THR A 583 31.82 -26.36 14.20
CA THR A 583 32.13 -25.03 13.63
C THR A 583 32.39 -23.96 14.69
N GLY A 584 32.02 -24.22 15.95
CA GLY A 584 32.03 -23.25 17.05
C GLY A 584 30.78 -22.38 17.16
N GLU A 585 29.86 -22.45 16.19
CA GLU A 585 28.56 -21.78 16.24
C GLU A 585 27.50 -22.68 16.89
N THR A 586 26.53 -22.09 17.59
CA THR A 586 25.41 -22.81 18.23
C THR A 586 24.05 -22.24 17.82
N GLY A 587 23.03 -23.08 17.71
CA GLY A 587 21.65 -22.69 17.36
C GLY A 587 20.58 -23.55 18.04
N TYR A 588 19.31 -23.21 17.90
CA TYR A 588 18.21 -23.96 18.52
C TYR A 588 17.51 -24.87 17.50
N THR A 589 17.13 -26.08 17.91
CA THR A 589 16.39 -27.00 17.02
C THR A 589 14.89 -26.70 16.99
N LYS A 590 14.38 -25.98 18.01
CA LYS A 590 12.97 -25.61 18.14
C LYS A 590 12.81 -24.11 18.41
N TYR A 591 11.77 -23.53 17.82
CA TYR A 591 11.44 -22.13 17.96
C TYR A 591 9.94 -21.94 18.21
N LYS A 592 9.57 -20.92 18.99
CA LYS A 592 8.18 -20.46 19.12
C LYS A 592 8.01 -19.10 18.45
N ILE A 593 6.84 -18.83 17.89
CA ILE A 593 6.46 -17.52 17.33
C ILE A 593 5.80 -16.69 18.42
N VAL A 594 6.17 -15.41 18.49
CA VAL A 594 5.52 -14.39 19.31
C VAL A 594 5.17 -13.22 18.40
N SER A 595 3.89 -12.93 18.22
CA SER A 595 3.46 -11.80 17.40
C SER A 595 3.84 -10.47 18.05
N ASP A 596 3.92 -9.43 17.23
CA ASP A 596 3.80 -8.07 17.71
C ASP A 596 2.38 -7.85 18.30
N PRO A 597 2.15 -6.80 19.11
CA PRO A 597 0.81 -6.51 19.63
C PRO A 597 -0.21 -6.38 18.49
N VAL A 598 -1.27 -7.20 18.56
CA VAL A 598 -2.36 -7.26 17.58
C VAL A 598 -3.62 -6.66 18.19
N LEU A 599 -4.32 -5.82 17.44
CA LEU A 599 -5.60 -5.24 17.86
C LEU A 599 -6.63 -6.33 18.17
N GLY A 600 -7.46 -6.11 19.20
CA GLY A 600 -8.49 -7.08 19.63
C GLY A 600 -9.43 -7.51 18.50
N LYS A 601 -9.77 -6.60 17.58
CA LYS A 601 -10.59 -6.92 16.39
C LYS A 601 -9.88 -7.83 15.37
N ASP A 602 -8.55 -7.80 15.34
CA ASP A 602 -7.71 -8.58 14.42
C ASP A 602 -7.15 -9.86 15.07
N LEU A 603 -7.27 -10.00 16.40
CA LEU A 603 -6.87 -11.19 17.16
C LEU A 603 -7.45 -12.48 16.57
N TYR A 604 -8.72 -12.44 16.15
CA TYR A 604 -9.40 -13.60 15.57
C TYR A 604 -8.74 -14.10 14.28
N LYS A 605 -8.21 -13.20 13.44
CA LYS A 605 -7.52 -13.58 12.19
C LYS A 605 -6.25 -14.38 12.48
N GLY A 606 -5.47 -13.93 13.46
CA GLY A 606 -4.27 -14.63 13.91
C GLY A 606 -4.57 -15.99 14.53
N LEU A 607 -5.57 -16.06 15.43
CA LEU A 607 -6.02 -17.33 16.02
C LEU A 607 -6.50 -18.32 14.95
N GLN A 608 -7.28 -17.85 13.97
CA GLN A 608 -7.73 -18.69 12.86
C GLN A 608 -6.57 -19.20 12.00
N PHE A 609 -5.57 -18.36 11.71
CA PHE A 609 -4.40 -18.77 10.93
C PHE A 609 -3.69 -19.97 11.57
N PHE A 610 -3.39 -19.92 12.87
CA PHE A 610 -2.74 -21.04 13.56
C PHE A 610 -3.68 -22.26 13.67
N ASN A 611 -4.96 -22.06 14.01
CA ASN A 611 -5.91 -23.16 14.16
C ASN A 611 -6.19 -23.90 12.84
N ASN A 612 -6.33 -23.19 11.72
CA ASN A 612 -6.55 -23.80 10.41
C ASN A 612 -5.36 -24.65 9.94
N ASN A 613 -4.16 -24.34 10.44
CA ASN A 613 -2.94 -25.12 10.19
C ASN A 613 -2.69 -26.19 11.27
N ASN A 614 -3.65 -26.43 12.18
CA ASN A 614 -3.52 -27.35 13.32
C ASN A 614 -2.31 -27.05 14.23
N TRP A 615 -1.94 -25.78 14.36
CA TRP A 615 -0.86 -25.33 15.24
C TRP A 615 -1.41 -24.78 16.55
N SER A 616 -0.75 -25.13 17.66
CA SER A 616 -1.11 -24.58 18.97
C SER A 616 -0.82 -23.08 19.00
N VAL A 617 -1.77 -22.31 19.53
CA VAL A 617 -1.64 -20.87 19.75
C VAL A 617 -2.36 -20.46 21.03
N SER A 618 -1.76 -19.52 21.75
CA SER A 618 -2.35 -18.83 22.90
C SER A 618 -2.23 -17.34 22.68
N TYR A 619 -2.95 -16.54 23.46
CA TYR A 619 -2.81 -15.09 23.42
C TYR A 619 -2.75 -14.52 24.84
N GLN A 620 -2.03 -13.41 24.99
CA GLN A 620 -1.99 -12.66 26.24
C GLN A 620 -2.22 -11.17 25.97
N PRO A 621 -2.89 -10.44 26.89
CA PRO A 621 -3.02 -8.98 26.80
C PRO A 621 -1.64 -8.32 26.70
N ALA A 622 -1.48 -7.38 25.77
CA ALA A 622 -0.20 -6.75 25.43
C ALA A 622 -0.20 -5.21 25.61
N GLY A 623 -1.27 -4.65 26.18
CA GLY A 623 -1.47 -3.22 26.39
C GLY A 623 -2.56 -2.65 25.47
N GLU A 624 -2.68 -1.32 25.39
CA GLU A 624 -3.57 -0.63 24.47
C GLU A 624 -2.73 0.14 23.45
N ILE A 625 -3.16 0.18 22.18
CA ILE A 625 -2.54 1.03 21.16
C ILE A 625 -3.55 2.03 20.62
N THR A 626 -3.02 3.20 20.30
CA THR A 626 -3.72 4.29 19.62
C THR A 626 -3.94 3.92 18.15
N VAL A 627 -5.20 3.83 17.72
CA VAL A 627 -5.57 3.66 16.31
C VAL A 627 -5.86 5.05 15.72
N THR A 628 -5.14 5.42 14.66
CA THR A 628 -5.30 6.67 13.90
C THR A 628 -5.89 6.42 12.51
N GLY A 629 -6.50 7.43 11.87
CA GLY A 629 -7.02 7.33 10.49
C GLY A 629 -8.50 7.68 10.32
N LYS A 630 -9.14 8.28 11.33
CA LYS A 630 -10.47 8.90 11.23
C LYS A 630 -10.32 10.36 11.61
N TYR A 631 -10.94 11.28 10.89
CA TYR A 631 -10.78 12.71 11.14
C TYR A 631 -12.09 13.32 11.63
N GLN A 632 -12.02 14.27 12.55
CA GLN A 632 -13.17 15.06 12.99
C GLN A 632 -12.86 16.55 12.84
N ILE A 633 -13.90 17.36 12.75
CA ILE A 633 -13.82 18.81 12.77
C ILE A 633 -14.29 19.27 14.14
N ILE A 634 -13.54 20.19 14.74
CA ILE A 634 -13.84 20.81 16.02
C ILE A 634 -13.89 22.32 15.80
N SER A 635 -15.06 22.92 16.04
CA SER A 635 -15.19 24.38 15.98
C SER A 635 -14.40 25.05 17.10
N GLU A 636 -14.11 26.34 16.94
CA GLU A 636 -13.77 27.20 18.08
C GLU A 636 -14.86 27.12 19.18
N PRO A 637 -14.55 27.49 20.44
CA PRO A 637 -15.56 27.52 21.50
C PRO A 637 -16.67 28.53 21.17
N LEU A 638 -17.93 28.07 21.13
CA LEU A 638 -19.10 28.90 20.81
C LEU A 638 -20.04 28.99 22.00
N VAL A 639 -20.74 30.12 22.15
CA VAL A 639 -21.71 30.35 23.22
C VAL A 639 -23.10 30.71 22.67
N GLY A 640 -24.15 30.30 23.37
CA GLY A 640 -25.53 30.72 23.11
C GLY A 640 -25.99 30.60 21.65
N SER A 641 -26.35 31.73 21.04
CA SER A 641 -26.86 31.80 19.66
C SER A 641 -25.82 31.43 18.60
N GLU A 642 -24.52 31.55 18.90
CA GLU A 642 -23.42 31.17 18.00
C GLU A 642 -23.30 29.64 17.92
N LEU A 643 -23.44 28.95 19.06
CA LEU A 643 -23.49 27.49 19.11
C LEU A 643 -24.66 26.94 18.30
N ASN A 644 -25.84 27.56 18.40
CA ASN A 644 -27.01 27.20 17.60
C ASN A 644 -26.81 27.43 16.10
N LYS A 645 -26.18 28.55 15.71
CA LYS A 645 -25.85 28.85 14.32
C LYS A 645 -24.86 27.82 13.76
N GLY A 646 -23.85 27.43 14.55
CA GLY A 646 -22.91 26.38 14.18
C GLY A 646 -23.57 25.00 14.04
N LEU A 647 -24.48 24.63 14.96
CA LEU A 647 -25.19 23.34 14.92
C LEU A 647 -26.13 23.25 13.71
N ASN A 648 -26.79 24.36 13.35
CA ASN A 648 -27.65 24.40 12.17
C ASN A 648 -26.90 24.09 10.89
N PHE A 649 -25.63 24.51 10.75
CA PHE A 649 -24.81 24.15 9.58
C PHE A 649 -24.72 22.64 9.38
N PHE A 650 -24.44 21.88 10.45
CA PHE A 650 -24.31 20.43 10.39
C PHE A 650 -25.66 19.74 10.21
N ASN A 651 -26.70 20.22 10.90
CA ASN A 651 -28.07 19.68 10.81
C ASN A 651 -28.67 19.83 9.40
N GLU A 652 -28.55 21.01 8.78
CA GLU A 652 -29.03 21.27 7.41
C GLU A 652 -28.37 20.37 6.36
N ARG A 653 -27.16 19.90 6.65
CA ARG A 653 -26.35 19.06 5.75
C ARG A 653 -26.39 17.57 6.12
N GLN A 654 -27.24 17.19 7.08
CA GLN A 654 -27.36 15.82 7.58
C GLN A 654 -26.01 15.22 8.04
N LEU A 655 -25.12 16.07 8.56
CA LEU A 655 -23.83 15.67 9.10
C LEU A 655 -23.99 15.41 10.60
N LEU A 656 -23.40 14.32 11.08
CA LEU A 656 -23.33 14.06 12.52
C LEU A 656 -22.49 15.16 13.18
N ALA A 657 -22.98 15.71 14.28
CA ALA A 657 -22.25 16.64 15.12
C ALA A 657 -22.74 16.53 16.57
N ALA A 658 -21.83 16.69 17.52
CA ALA A 658 -22.11 16.68 18.95
C ALA A 658 -21.56 17.94 19.60
N VAL A 659 -22.25 18.39 20.65
CA VAL A 659 -21.80 19.51 21.48
C VAL A 659 -20.89 18.96 22.56
N HIS A 660 -19.64 19.43 22.59
CA HIS A 660 -18.67 19.06 23.62
C HIS A 660 -18.40 20.28 24.52
N PRO A 661 -18.74 20.17 25.83
CA PRO A 661 -18.40 21.21 26.80
C PRO A 661 -16.89 21.39 26.86
N THR A 662 -16.41 22.63 26.71
CA THR A 662 -14.96 22.91 26.74
C THR A 662 -14.42 23.07 28.17
N GLY A 663 -15.31 23.16 29.16
CA GLY A 663 -14.93 23.49 30.54
C GLY A 663 -14.52 24.96 30.74
N THR A 664 -14.66 25.82 29.73
CA THR A 664 -14.35 27.26 29.79
C THR A 664 -15.59 28.15 29.76
N LYS A 665 -15.41 29.37 30.29
CA LYS A 665 -16.43 30.41 30.38
C LYS A 665 -16.02 31.58 29.47
N GLY A 666 -16.91 32.00 28.56
CA GLY A 666 -16.77 33.22 27.77
C GLY A 666 -17.42 34.43 28.46
N TYR A 667 -16.87 35.64 28.31
CA TYR A 667 -17.46 36.88 28.82
C TYR A 667 -17.71 37.88 27.70
N ASP A 668 -18.96 38.33 27.53
CA ASP A 668 -19.32 39.37 26.56
C ASP A 668 -19.14 40.77 27.18
N LYS A 669 -18.70 41.76 26.40
CA LYS A 669 -18.70 43.18 26.79
C LYS A 669 -19.84 43.93 26.10
N TYR A 670 -20.50 44.82 26.84
CA TYR A 670 -21.65 45.61 26.39
C TYR A 670 -21.44 47.10 26.64
N GLN A 671 -21.99 47.96 25.79
CA GLN A 671 -22.28 49.37 26.08
C GLN A 671 -23.78 49.53 26.14
N PHE A 672 -24.28 50.60 26.76
CA PHE A 672 -25.67 51.01 26.53
C PHE A 672 -25.73 52.44 26.01
N VAL A 673 -26.72 52.67 25.16
CA VAL A 673 -27.00 53.96 24.50
C VAL A 673 -28.38 54.42 24.94
N SER A 674 -28.51 55.68 25.34
CA SER A 674 -29.81 56.24 25.69
C SER A 674 -30.67 56.49 24.45
N GLU A 675 -31.99 56.44 24.61
CA GLU A 675 -32.90 57.08 23.67
C GLU A 675 -32.63 58.60 23.58
N PRO A 676 -33.07 59.30 22.52
CA PRO A 676 -32.86 60.74 22.37
C PRO A 676 -33.45 61.55 23.55
N ILE A 677 -32.57 62.22 24.29
CA ILE A 677 -32.85 63.07 25.44
C ILE A 677 -33.02 64.52 24.96
N SER A 678 -34.14 65.16 25.30
CA SER A 678 -34.40 66.57 24.98
C SER A 678 -33.80 67.51 26.04
N GLY A 679 -32.87 68.38 25.61
CA GLY A 679 -32.23 69.40 26.45
C GLY A 679 -30.85 69.00 27.00
N ILE A 680 -29.86 69.88 26.82
CA ILE A 680 -28.45 69.63 27.17
C ILE A 680 -28.18 69.59 28.68
N ASP A 681 -29.00 70.26 29.49
CA ASP A 681 -28.83 70.29 30.95
C ASP A 681 -29.01 68.91 31.58
N LYS A 682 -30.01 68.15 31.10
CA LYS A 682 -30.24 66.76 31.53
C LYS A 682 -29.10 65.83 31.10
N VAL A 683 -28.53 66.05 29.92
CA VAL A 683 -27.36 65.31 29.45
C VAL A 683 -26.15 65.57 30.36
N ASN A 684 -25.92 66.83 30.74
CA ASN A 684 -24.83 67.22 31.63
C ASN A 684 -24.98 66.63 33.05
N GLU A 685 -26.20 66.52 33.58
CA GLU A 685 -26.46 65.83 34.85
C GLU A 685 -26.09 64.34 34.80
N GLY A 686 -26.43 63.65 33.70
CA GLY A 686 -26.04 62.25 33.46
C GLY A 686 -24.53 62.08 33.35
N MET A 687 -23.88 62.96 32.59
CA MET A 687 -22.42 62.96 32.44
C MET A 687 -21.71 63.17 33.79
N THR A 688 -22.26 63.99 34.67
CA THR A 688 -21.75 64.21 36.04
C THR A 688 -21.88 62.95 36.90
N PHE A 689 -22.99 62.21 36.77
CA PHE A 689 -23.17 60.91 37.43
C PHE A 689 -22.11 59.89 37.00
N PHE A 690 -21.86 59.77 35.68
CA PHE A 690 -20.83 58.86 35.16
C PHE A 690 -19.43 59.25 35.63
N GLN A 691 -19.08 60.54 35.57
CA GLN A 691 -17.80 61.06 36.08
C GLN A 691 -17.62 60.79 37.59
N GLY A 692 -18.66 60.95 38.40
CA GLY A 692 -18.62 60.67 39.85
C GLY A 692 -18.45 59.20 40.23
N LYS A 693 -18.70 58.28 39.28
CA LYS A 693 -18.49 56.83 39.44
C LYS A 693 -17.19 56.33 38.80
N GLY A 694 -16.41 57.23 38.19
CA GLY A 694 -15.22 56.87 37.43
C GLY A 694 -15.54 56.12 36.14
N TRP A 695 -16.76 56.28 35.61
CA TRP A 695 -17.19 55.68 34.36
C TRP A 695 -17.09 56.71 33.23
N ASN A 696 -16.43 56.32 32.15
CA ASN A 696 -16.31 57.17 30.97
C ASN A 696 -17.61 57.09 30.14
N ALA A 697 -18.21 58.24 29.86
CA ALA A 697 -19.36 58.38 28.99
C ALA A 697 -19.15 59.59 28.06
N ALA A 698 -19.85 59.61 26.92
CA ALA A 698 -19.89 60.70 25.96
C ALA A 698 -21.34 60.95 25.51
N TYR A 699 -21.61 62.08 24.87
CA TYR A 699 -22.90 62.33 24.25
C TYR A 699 -22.75 62.87 22.84
N GLU A 700 -23.72 62.53 21.98
CA GLU A 700 -23.78 62.96 20.58
C GLU A 700 -25.14 63.62 20.29
N GLN A 701 -25.15 64.63 19.42
CA GLN A 701 -26.38 65.32 19.00
C GLN A 701 -27.05 64.52 17.87
N THR A 702 -28.35 64.26 17.99
CA THR A 702 -29.07 63.53 16.95
C THR A 702 -29.48 64.45 15.80
N ASN A 703 -29.91 63.86 14.68
CA ASN A 703 -30.36 64.59 13.50
C ASN A 703 -31.66 65.40 13.71
N ALA A 704 -32.35 65.22 14.86
CA ALA A 704 -33.56 65.94 15.24
C ALA A 704 -33.27 66.97 16.35
N GLN A 705 -33.28 68.26 15.99
CA GLN A 705 -33.10 69.36 16.95
C GLN A 705 -34.27 69.44 17.94
N PRO A 706 -34.08 69.56 19.27
CA PRO A 706 -32.83 69.69 20.05
C PRO A 706 -32.56 68.46 20.97
N THR A 707 -32.35 67.26 20.40
CA THR A 707 -32.17 66.02 21.18
C THR A 707 -30.76 65.40 21.08
N TYR A 708 -30.32 64.70 22.13
CA TYR A 708 -28.97 64.14 22.30
C TYR A 708 -29.05 62.69 22.81
N GLN A 709 -28.04 61.87 22.55
CA GLN A 709 -27.92 60.52 23.13
C GLN A 709 -26.64 60.38 23.94
N ILE A 710 -26.71 59.71 25.08
CA ILE A 710 -25.54 59.37 25.91
C ILE A 710 -25.08 57.97 25.54
N VAL A 711 -23.79 57.83 25.27
CA VAL A 711 -23.09 56.58 24.97
C VAL A 711 -22.05 56.33 26.06
N THR A 712 -22.14 55.17 26.70
CA THR A 712 -21.20 54.76 27.76
C THR A 712 -20.03 53.94 27.19
N GLN A 713 -18.87 53.93 27.87
CA GLN A 713 -17.79 52.97 27.58
C GLN A 713 -18.08 51.58 28.19
N GLU A 714 -17.19 50.61 27.93
CA GLU A 714 -17.43 49.16 28.05
C GLU A 714 -17.79 48.65 29.45
N PHE A 715 -18.88 47.88 29.55
CA PHE A 715 -19.25 47.04 30.69
C PHE A 715 -18.92 45.58 30.40
N THR A 716 -18.43 44.83 31.40
CA THR A 716 -18.18 43.38 31.29
C THR A 716 -19.40 42.61 31.80
N GLY A 717 -20.00 41.77 30.94
CA GLY A 717 -21.19 40.96 31.22
C GLY A 717 -22.51 41.72 30.98
N TYR A 718 -23.51 41.02 30.40
CA TYR A 718 -24.83 41.59 30.06
C TYR A 718 -25.55 42.15 31.30
N ASP A 719 -25.57 41.41 32.42
CA ASP A 719 -26.32 41.78 33.61
C ASP A 719 -25.75 43.02 34.33
N THR A 720 -24.43 43.20 34.29
CA THR A 720 -23.76 44.39 34.85
C THR A 720 -24.13 45.64 34.04
N ALA A 721 -24.17 45.51 32.72
CA ALA A 721 -24.59 46.57 31.81
C ALA A 721 -26.10 46.86 31.94
N ASN A 722 -26.93 45.81 32.06
CA ASN A 722 -28.38 45.93 32.20
C ASN A 722 -28.79 46.55 33.54
N THR A 723 -28.12 46.19 34.63
CA THR A 723 -28.37 46.78 35.96
C THR A 723 -27.97 48.26 36.01
N ALA A 724 -26.87 48.64 35.36
CA ALA A 724 -26.48 50.04 35.23
C ALA A 724 -27.51 50.84 34.39
N SER A 725 -28.02 50.24 33.31
CA SER A 725 -29.11 50.77 32.47
C SER A 725 -30.41 50.97 33.27
N GLU A 726 -30.89 49.95 33.97
CA GLU A 726 -32.14 50.00 34.77
C GLU A 726 -32.06 51.04 35.90
N ARG A 727 -30.89 51.19 36.51
CA ARG A 727 -30.67 52.19 37.57
C ARG A 727 -30.61 53.62 37.01
N LEU A 728 -30.09 53.81 35.80
CA LEU A 728 -30.15 55.10 35.10
C LEU A 728 -31.60 55.47 34.74
N ASN A 729 -32.37 54.50 34.25
CA ASN A 729 -33.81 54.66 33.98
C ASN A 729 -34.59 54.99 35.26
N SER A 730 -34.31 54.30 36.36
CA SER A 730 -34.97 54.54 37.65
C SER A 730 -34.63 55.91 38.28
N LEU A 731 -33.41 56.42 38.10
CA LEU A 731 -32.97 57.67 38.71
C LEU A 731 -33.31 58.90 37.87
N TYR A 732 -33.31 58.77 36.54
CA TYR A 732 -33.40 59.91 35.61
C TYR A 732 -34.50 59.78 34.54
N GLY A 733 -35.21 58.65 34.49
CA GLY A 733 -36.30 58.39 33.56
C GLY A 733 -35.86 58.14 32.11
N TRP A 734 -34.59 57.78 31.88
CA TRP A 734 -34.05 57.55 30.55
C TRP A 734 -34.15 56.09 30.15
N SER A 735 -34.91 55.83 29.07
CA SER A 735 -34.87 54.55 28.38
C SER A 735 -33.52 54.36 27.68
N THR A 736 -32.95 53.17 27.78
CA THR A 736 -31.68 52.83 27.11
C THR A 736 -31.76 51.46 26.45
N HIS A 737 -30.87 51.21 25.48
CA HIS A 737 -30.71 49.91 24.84
C HIS A 737 -29.26 49.43 24.90
N LEU A 738 -29.08 48.14 25.18
CA LEU A 738 -27.77 47.48 25.29
C LEU A 738 -27.24 47.02 23.94
N ILE A 739 -25.96 47.28 23.70
CA ILE A 739 -25.24 46.91 22.47
C ILE A 739 -24.01 46.08 22.89
N LYS A 740 -23.89 44.86 22.35
CA LYS A 740 -22.70 43.99 22.54
C LYS A 740 -21.54 44.54 21.70
N ILE A 741 -20.37 44.74 22.32
CA ILE A 741 -19.24 45.47 21.70
C ILE A 741 -17.94 44.66 21.59
N LYS A 742 -17.66 43.69 22.48
CA LYS A 742 -16.45 42.83 22.40
C LYS A 742 -16.64 41.47 23.06
N ASN A 743 -15.80 40.52 22.68
CA ASN A 743 -15.66 39.22 23.33
C ASN A 743 -14.49 39.28 24.37
N GLY A 744 -14.60 38.60 25.51
CA GLY A 744 -13.64 38.61 26.64
C GLY A 744 -12.30 37.94 26.33
N PRO A 745 -11.43 37.62 27.32
CA PRO A 745 -10.22 36.86 27.04
C PRO A 745 -10.58 35.52 26.39
N GLN A 746 -10.08 35.28 25.19
CA GLN A 746 -10.35 34.08 24.41
C GLN A 746 -9.31 33.03 24.80
N ILE A 747 -9.73 32.00 25.53
CA ILE A 747 -8.85 30.92 25.95
C ILE A 747 -9.00 29.77 24.96
N MET A 748 -7.91 29.44 24.29
CA MET A 748 -7.75 28.27 23.45
C MET A 748 -6.91 27.24 24.20
N TYR A 749 -7.07 25.98 23.83
CA TYR A 749 -6.18 24.91 24.27
C TYR A 749 -5.59 24.18 23.07
N THR A 750 -4.32 23.81 23.20
CA THR A 750 -3.63 22.94 22.24
C THR A 750 -3.29 21.62 22.91
N ASP A 751 -4.01 20.54 22.60
CA ASP A 751 -3.62 19.17 22.99
C ASP A 751 -2.52 18.67 22.04
N TYR A 752 -1.37 18.33 22.60
CA TYR A 752 -0.25 17.79 21.82
C TYR A 752 -0.31 16.26 21.67
N GLY A 753 -1.33 15.60 22.23
CA GLY A 753 -1.46 14.14 22.21
C GLY A 753 -0.35 13.43 23.00
N LEU A 754 0.44 14.17 23.77
CA LEU A 754 1.65 13.72 24.45
C LEU A 754 1.38 13.59 25.94
N ALA A 755 1.73 12.44 26.52
CA ALA A 755 1.64 12.26 27.97
C ALA A 755 2.57 13.24 28.70
N TYR A 756 2.12 13.79 29.83
CA TYR A 756 2.88 14.79 30.59
C TYR A 756 4.29 14.28 30.98
N ASP A 757 4.36 13.04 31.47
CA ASP A 757 5.64 12.42 31.87
C ASP A 757 6.59 12.26 30.68
N LYS A 758 6.05 12.01 29.48
CA LYS A 758 6.87 11.89 28.27
C LYS A 758 7.41 13.25 27.84
N MET A 759 6.60 14.31 27.94
CA MET A 759 7.07 15.66 27.68
C MET A 759 8.18 16.05 28.67
N LEU A 760 8.02 15.74 29.97
CA LEU A 760 9.05 15.98 30.96
C LEU A 760 10.36 15.24 30.65
N GLU A 761 10.30 13.97 30.27
CA GLU A 761 11.46 13.17 29.86
C GLU A 761 12.19 13.81 28.66
N ILE A 762 11.44 14.22 27.63
CA ILE A 762 11.96 14.91 26.45
C ILE A 762 12.69 16.20 26.83
N GLN A 763 12.13 16.98 27.75
CA GLN A 763 12.74 18.23 28.20
C GLN A 763 14.01 17.98 29.02
N MET A 764 14.02 16.94 29.85
CA MET A 764 15.21 16.56 30.62
C MET A 764 16.38 16.12 29.73
N ALA A 765 16.11 15.58 28.55
CA ALA A 765 17.13 15.21 27.57
C ALA A 765 17.82 16.41 26.88
N ARG A 766 17.37 17.66 27.13
CA ARG A 766 17.90 18.89 26.52
C ARG A 766 18.81 19.70 27.42
N SER A 767 19.32 19.10 28.50
CA SER A 767 20.20 19.77 29.48
C SER A 767 19.63 21.11 29.99
N PRO A 768 18.37 21.15 30.47
CA PRO A 768 17.73 22.38 30.91
C PRO A 768 18.51 23.05 32.04
N GLN A 769 18.61 24.38 32.02
CA GLN A 769 19.38 25.16 32.99
C GLN A 769 18.46 25.90 33.96
N THR A 770 18.97 26.18 35.17
CA THR A 770 18.29 26.98 36.19
C THR A 770 19.27 27.82 36.98
N ASP A 771 18.83 29.02 37.40
CA ASP A 771 19.53 29.90 38.33
C ASP A 771 19.02 29.76 39.78
N LYS A 772 18.03 28.90 40.02
CA LYS A 772 17.43 28.64 41.35
C LYS A 772 18.47 28.33 42.43
N TYR A 773 19.53 27.63 42.05
CA TYR A 773 20.58 27.15 42.96
C TYR A 773 21.83 28.05 43.00
N ARG A 774 21.77 29.24 42.40
CA ARG A 774 22.87 30.22 42.33
C ARG A 774 23.62 30.45 43.64
N ASN A 775 22.88 30.47 44.75
CA ASN A 775 23.42 30.78 46.07
C ASN A 775 23.80 29.53 46.88
N GLU A 776 23.50 28.33 46.38
CA GLU A 776 23.81 27.09 47.08
C GLU A 776 25.27 26.66 46.91
N PRO A 777 25.90 26.10 47.96
CA PRO A 777 27.26 25.62 47.86
C PRO A 777 27.39 24.42 46.93
N ARG A 778 28.45 24.45 46.12
CA ARG A 778 28.91 23.36 45.26
C ARG A 778 30.39 23.14 45.49
N TYR A 779 30.86 21.95 45.18
CA TYR A 779 32.23 21.54 45.50
C TYR A 779 32.91 20.89 44.30
N VAL A 780 34.17 21.24 44.11
CA VAL A 780 35.03 20.72 43.04
C VAL A 780 36.41 20.43 43.62
N TYR A 781 37.09 19.40 43.10
CA TYR A 781 38.42 19.04 43.57
C TYR A 781 39.41 20.15 43.25
N ALA A 782 40.31 20.46 44.19
CA ALA A 782 41.16 21.64 44.14
C ALA A 782 42.06 21.70 42.89
N ASP A 783 42.54 20.55 42.41
CA ASP A 783 43.42 20.48 41.22
C ASP A 783 42.71 20.89 39.92
N TYR A 784 41.37 20.92 39.93
CA TYR A 784 40.56 21.26 38.77
C TYR A 784 40.10 22.72 38.73
N VAL A 785 40.57 23.56 39.66
CA VAL A 785 40.23 24.99 39.69
C VAL A 785 41.48 25.83 39.83
N ASP A 786 41.66 26.77 38.91
CA ASP A 786 42.60 27.86 39.09
C ASP A 786 41.97 28.91 40.02
N LEU A 787 42.50 29.01 41.24
CA LEU A 787 41.98 29.93 42.26
C LEU A 787 42.21 31.41 41.92
N ALA A 788 43.21 31.73 41.08
CA ALA A 788 43.51 33.10 40.68
C ALA A 788 42.56 33.56 39.57
N THR A 789 42.34 32.72 38.57
CA THR A 789 41.44 33.06 37.44
C THR A 789 39.99 32.65 37.67
N GLN A 790 39.72 31.86 38.72
CA GLN A 790 38.42 31.27 39.06
C GLN A 790 37.80 30.48 37.90
N LYS A 791 38.62 29.68 37.24
CA LYS A 791 38.22 28.87 36.08
C LYS A 791 38.53 27.40 36.29
N ILE A 792 37.70 26.55 35.69
CA ILE A 792 37.95 25.12 35.61
C ILE A 792 39.16 24.85 34.70
N THR A 793 40.09 23.99 35.13
CA THR A 793 41.35 23.72 34.41
C THR A 793 41.29 22.45 33.55
N ALA A 794 40.31 21.57 33.77
CA ALA A 794 40.17 20.28 33.09
C ALA A 794 38.79 20.06 32.45
N LYS A 795 38.70 19.14 31.49
CA LYS A 795 37.44 18.78 30.83
C LYS A 795 36.66 17.76 31.69
N ASN A 796 35.33 17.78 31.59
CA ASN A 796 34.42 16.83 32.26
C ASN A 796 34.56 16.78 33.80
N VAL A 797 34.84 17.91 34.44
CA VAL A 797 35.02 18.02 35.88
C VAL A 797 33.68 17.92 36.59
N TYR A 798 33.54 16.92 37.46
CA TYR A 798 32.33 16.71 38.25
C TYR A 798 32.22 17.72 39.40
N ILE A 799 31.18 18.54 39.35
CA ILE A 799 30.79 19.43 40.44
C ILE A 799 29.80 18.69 41.34
N ARG A 800 30.03 18.71 42.65
CA ARG A 800 29.25 17.95 43.63
C ARG A 800 28.50 18.84 44.59
N THR A 801 27.44 18.29 45.18
CA THR A 801 26.64 18.98 46.21
C THR A 801 27.33 18.99 47.59
N GLY A 802 28.42 18.23 47.77
CA GLY A 802 29.24 18.22 48.98
C GLY A 802 30.71 17.85 48.71
N PRO A 803 31.62 18.08 49.68
CA PRO A 803 33.07 17.92 49.53
C PRO A 803 33.55 16.46 49.68
N ALA A 804 32.93 15.53 48.94
CA ALA A 804 33.40 14.15 48.80
C ALA A 804 32.86 13.50 47.52
N THR A 805 33.53 12.46 47.02
CA THR A 805 33.11 11.72 45.81
C THR A 805 31.82 10.92 45.98
N THR A 806 31.35 10.74 47.22
CA THR A 806 30.08 10.12 47.57
C THR A 806 28.87 11.05 47.42
N TYR A 807 29.08 12.38 47.38
CA TYR A 807 27.98 13.32 47.17
C TYR A 807 27.51 13.31 45.71
N PRO A 808 26.20 13.48 45.48
CA PRO A 808 25.63 13.60 44.14
C PRO A 808 26.36 14.63 43.27
N ILE A 809 26.50 14.29 42.00
CA ILE A 809 27.00 15.21 40.98
C ILE A 809 25.87 16.19 40.67
N ALA A 810 26.13 17.49 40.86
CA ALA A 810 25.22 18.56 40.49
C ALA A 810 25.29 18.82 38.97
N GLN A 811 26.50 18.92 38.41
CA GLN A 811 26.73 19.03 36.97
C GLN A 811 28.19 18.73 36.61
N GLN A 812 28.51 18.70 35.30
CA GLN A 812 29.87 18.66 34.79
C GLN A 812 30.25 20.01 34.18
N LEU A 813 31.47 20.47 34.45
CA LEU A 813 32.06 21.66 33.83
C LEU A 813 33.29 21.29 33.01
N ASN A 814 33.66 22.14 32.07
CA ASN A 814 34.78 21.97 31.17
C ASN A 814 35.87 23.04 31.37
N THR A 815 37.05 22.78 30.83
CA THR A 815 38.17 23.73 30.88
C THR A 815 37.75 25.10 30.39
N GLY A 816 38.01 26.14 31.20
CA GLY A 816 37.68 27.53 30.91
C GLY A 816 36.35 28.00 31.52
N ASP A 817 35.48 27.09 31.97
CA ASP A 817 34.21 27.46 32.61
C ASP A 817 34.45 28.27 33.88
N GLN A 818 33.71 29.36 34.01
CA GLN A 818 33.86 30.31 35.10
C GLN A 818 33.09 29.85 36.33
N VAL A 819 33.74 29.90 37.50
CA VAL A 819 33.14 29.59 38.79
C VAL A 819 33.35 30.77 39.74
N LEU A 820 32.51 30.91 40.76
CA LEU A 820 32.79 31.85 41.85
C LEU A 820 33.40 31.06 43.01
N VAL A 821 34.68 31.24 43.28
CA VAL A 821 35.38 30.56 44.38
C VAL A 821 35.02 31.24 45.70
N ILE A 822 34.54 30.45 46.67
CA ILE A 822 34.18 30.94 48.01
C ILE A 822 35.25 30.59 49.04
N ALA A 823 35.66 29.33 49.12
CA ALA A 823 36.65 28.87 50.09
C ALA A 823 37.28 27.54 49.67
N LYS A 824 38.55 27.32 50.04
CA LYS A 824 39.19 26.00 49.96
C LYS A 824 39.02 25.25 51.28
N ARG A 825 38.63 23.98 51.22
CA ARG A 825 38.40 23.08 52.36
C ARG A 825 39.08 21.74 52.10
N GLY A 826 40.33 21.60 52.54
CA GLY A 826 41.16 20.43 52.24
C GLY A 826 41.39 20.31 50.72
N ASP A 827 41.09 19.13 50.18
CA ASP A 827 41.23 18.84 48.75
C ASP A 827 40.04 19.33 47.89
N TRP A 828 39.07 19.99 48.49
CA TRP A 828 37.89 20.52 47.80
C TRP A 828 37.83 22.04 47.86
N VAL A 829 37.24 22.64 46.82
CA VAL A 829 36.98 24.07 46.71
C VAL A 829 35.46 24.25 46.68
N GLU A 830 34.95 25.03 47.62
CA GLU A 830 33.57 25.49 47.64
C GLU A 830 33.41 26.62 46.61
N ILE A 831 32.48 26.44 45.69
CA ILE A 831 32.16 27.37 44.61
C ILE A 831 30.68 27.76 44.62
N ARG A 832 30.33 28.79 43.85
CA ARG A 832 28.96 29.11 43.42
C ARG A 832 28.89 29.14 41.90
N LEU A 833 27.75 28.69 41.37
CA LEU A 833 27.49 28.60 39.94
C LEU A 833 26.19 29.33 39.63
N THR A 834 26.26 30.32 38.75
CA THR A 834 25.11 31.12 38.34
C THR A 834 24.06 30.28 37.62
N TRP A 835 24.49 29.40 36.71
CA TRP A 835 23.64 28.47 35.96
C TRP A 835 24.03 27.03 36.28
N GLN A 836 23.03 26.19 36.51
CA GLN A 836 23.20 24.76 36.82
C GLN A 836 22.14 23.94 36.09
N ASN A 837 22.42 22.66 35.87
CA ASN A 837 21.41 21.70 35.39
C ASN A 837 20.17 21.69 36.31
N ALA A 838 19.00 21.85 35.71
CA ALA A 838 17.72 21.79 36.42
C ALA A 838 17.37 20.36 36.85
N LEU A 839 16.72 20.22 38.01
CA LEU A 839 16.15 18.94 38.42
C LEU A 839 14.82 18.67 37.69
N PRO A 840 14.41 17.40 37.50
CA PRO A 840 13.10 17.08 36.92
C PRO A 840 11.92 17.78 37.60
N ALA A 841 11.98 17.96 38.92
CA ALA A 841 10.95 18.68 39.68
C ALA A 841 10.89 20.17 39.33
N ASP A 842 12.03 20.82 39.06
CA ASP A 842 12.07 22.22 38.66
C ASP A 842 11.51 22.40 37.25
N VAL A 843 11.88 21.51 36.33
CA VAL A 843 11.34 21.49 34.96
C VAL A 843 9.83 21.27 35.01
N SER A 844 9.36 20.29 35.78
CA SER A 844 7.93 19.98 35.94
C SER A 844 7.12 21.19 36.43
N TYR A 845 7.67 22.00 37.34
CA TYR A 845 6.98 23.19 37.83
C TYR A 845 6.65 24.18 36.71
N TYR A 846 7.63 24.50 35.86
CA TYR A 846 7.44 25.48 34.78
C TYR A 846 6.81 24.89 33.51
N LEU A 847 6.94 23.58 33.31
CA LEU A 847 6.31 22.87 32.21
C LEU A 847 4.80 22.71 32.44
N ASN A 848 4.34 22.51 33.68
CA ASN A 848 2.93 22.29 33.98
C ASN A 848 2.09 23.58 33.89
N PRO A 849 1.17 23.71 32.92
CA PRO A 849 0.37 24.92 32.75
C PRO A 849 -0.59 25.19 33.91
N SER A 850 -1.03 24.14 34.61
CA SER A 850 -1.95 24.21 35.74
C SER A 850 -1.35 24.91 36.97
N ASN A 851 -0.02 25.09 37.02
CA ASN A 851 0.65 25.84 38.09
C ASN A 851 0.46 27.36 37.97
N PHE A 852 -0.11 27.86 36.88
CA PHE A 852 -0.21 29.28 36.59
C PHE A 852 -1.69 29.73 36.54
N SER A 853 -2.06 30.64 37.44
CA SER A 853 -3.42 31.17 37.52
C SER A 853 -3.67 32.28 36.50
N ILE A 854 -4.85 32.28 35.86
CA ILE A 854 -5.28 33.30 34.88
C ILE A 854 -5.25 34.74 35.39
N ASN A 855 -5.39 34.92 36.70
CA ASN A 855 -5.40 36.26 37.31
C ASN A 855 -3.99 36.78 37.64
N ASN A 856 -2.93 36.02 37.31
CA ASN A 856 -1.55 36.38 37.56
C ASN A 856 -0.85 36.73 36.24
N SER A 857 0.10 37.66 36.29
CA SER A 857 0.96 37.99 35.15
C SER A 857 1.63 36.75 34.56
N SER A 858 1.93 35.73 35.37
CA SER A 858 2.48 34.46 34.89
C SER A 858 1.66 33.77 33.80
N TYR A 859 0.35 34.04 33.71
CA TYR A 859 -0.51 33.45 32.68
C TYR A 859 -0.24 34.02 31.27
N PHE A 860 0.39 35.19 31.17
CA PHE A 860 0.77 35.79 29.88
C PHE A 860 1.84 34.98 29.14
N GLN A 861 2.40 33.93 29.76
CA GLN A 861 3.24 32.99 29.04
C GLN A 861 2.44 32.22 27.97
N PHE A 862 1.12 32.13 28.14
CA PHE A 862 0.18 31.55 27.19
C PHE A 862 -0.41 32.60 26.23
N LEU A 863 -0.01 33.88 26.31
CA LEU A 863 -0.52 34.92 25.42
C LEU A 863 -0.18 34.54 23.98
N LYS A 864 -1.21 34.50 23.13
CA LYS A 864 -1.10 34.17 21.72
C LYS A 864 -0.52 35.35 20.95
N LEU A 865 0.74 35.22 20.56
CA LEU A 865 1.54 36.26 19.93
C LEU A 865 1.17 36.48 18.45
N THR A 866 0.35 35.61 17.86
CA THR A 866 -0.21 35.77 16.51
C THR A 866 -1.46 36.65 16.49
N GLN A 867 -1.97 37.07 17.65
CA GLN A 867 -3.19 37.88 17.76
C GLN A 867 -2.82 39.32 18.11
N PRO A 868 -3.28 40.31 17.32
CA PRO A 868 -2.97 41.70 17.57
C PRO A 868 -3.69 42.22 18.82
N ALA A 869 -3.03 43.13 19.54
CA ALA A 869 -3.65 43.89 20.62
C ALA A 869 -4.45 45.11 20.11
N ASN A 870 -4.31 45.45 18.82
CA ASN A 870 -4.98 46.58 18.14
C ASN A 870 -4.66 47.94 18.77
N LEU A 871 -3.37 48.24 18.95
CA LEU A 871 -2.90 49.43 19.67
C LEU A 871 -3.07 50.74 18.87
N ASN A 872 -3.25 51.83 19.62
CA ASN A 872 -3.15 53.19 19.10
C ASN A 872 -1.72 53.74 19.25
N ALA A 873 -1.13 54.24 18.17
CA ALA A 873 0.26 54.72 18.16
C ALA A 873 0.51 55.89 19.13
N SER A 874 -0.45 56.81 19.24
CA SER A 874 -0.37 57.95 20.15
C SER A 874 -0.40 57.50 21.61
N GLU A 875 -1.32 56.60 21.95
CA GLU A 875 -1.41 56.03 23.30
C GLU A 875 -0.14 55.27 23.70
N VAL A 876 0.42 54.46 22.79
CA VAL A 876 1.70 53.76 23.01
C VAL A 876 2.84 54.75 23.24
N ASN A 877 2.91 55.81 22.44
CA ASN A 877 3.95 56.82 22.58
C ASN A 877 3.86 57.59 23.90
N GLU A 878 2.65 57.96 24.31
CA GLU A 878 2.39 58.76 25.51
C GLU A 878 2.54 57.94 26.80
N LYS A 879 2.07 56.69 26.80
CA LYS A 879 1.99 55.87 28.02
C LYS A 879 3.10 54.84 28.16
N ILE A 880 3.66 54.32 27.06
CA ILE A 880 4.63 53.21 27.09
C ILE A 880 6.05 53.65 26.71
N LEU A 881 6.19 54.31 25.55
CA LEU A 881 7.51 54.63 24.97
C LEU A 881 8.09 55.95 25.45
N ILE A 882 7.33 56.74 26.22
CA ILE A 882 7.81 58.00 26.79
C ILE A 882 9.07 57.77 27.65
N GLY A 883 10.13 58.52 27.34
CA GLY A 883 11.41 58.43 28.06
C GLY A 883 12.20 57.13 27.83
N LYS A 884 11.80 56.28 26.87
CA LYS A 884 12.49 55.01 26.54
C LYS A 884 13.61 55.20 25.51
N GLY A 885 14.44 56.21 25.70
CA GLY A 885 15.60 56.50 24.85
C GLY A 885 15.24 56.61 23.37
N ILE A 886 16.00 55.91 22.51
CA ILE A 886 15.76 55.90 21.06
C ILE A 886 14.44 55.22 20.66
N LEU A 887 13.69 54.59 21.57
CA LEU A 887 12.37 54.04 21.27
C LEU A 887 11.24 55.06 21.45
N SER A 888 11.51 56.20 22.11
CA SER A 888 10.52 57.26 22.31
C SER A 888 9.99 57.80 20.98
N GLY A 889 8.67 57.92 20.85
CA GLY A 889 7.99 58.42 19.64
C GLY A 889 7.79 57.39 18.51
N ARG A 890 8.23 56.14 18.68
CA ARG A 890 8.25 55.12 17.60
C ARG A 890 7.11 54.10 17.66
N GLY A 891 6.03 54.41 18.37
CA GLY A 891 4.85 53.54 18.49
C GLY A 891 4.29 53.09 17.13
N GLN A 892 4.30 53.98 16.13
CA GLN A 892 3.87 53.62 14.77
C GLN A 892 4.75 52.55 14.12
N ALA A 893 6.08 52.60 14.31
CA ALA A 893 6.99 51.60 13.76
C ALA A 893 6.75 50.20 14.34
N PHE A 894 6.41 50.11 15.64
CA PHE A 894 6.02 48.85 16.27
C PHE A 894 4.67 48.32 15.77
N ILE A 895 3.69 49.21 15.56
CA ILE A 895 2.39 48.84 14.99
C ILE A 895 2.55 48.39 13.53
N ASP A 896 3.38 49.07 12.74
CA ASP A 896 3.65 48.69 11.35
C ASP A 896 4.38 47.34 11.27
N ALA A 897 5.36 47.12 12.16
CA ALA A 897 6.05 45.83 12.28
C ALA A 897 5.08 44.70 12.64
N ALA A 898 4.24 44.93 13.65
CA ALA A 898 3.22 44.00 14.11
C ALA A 898 2.21 43.65 13.01
N LYS A 899 1.66 44.65 12.30
CA LYS A 899 0.74 44.43 11.17
C LYS A 899 1.40 43.67 10.03
N LYS A 900 2.64 44.05 9.68
CA LYS A 900 3.36 43.44 8.55
C LYS A 900 3.72 41.98 8.79
N TYR A 901 4.09 41.63 10.02
CA TYR A 901 4.57 40.29 10.37
C TYR A 901 3.61 39.50 11.26
N ASN A 902 2.40 40.02 11.46
CA ASN A 902 1.31 39.48 12.25
C ASN A 902 1.70 39.11 13.70
N ILE A 903 2.48 39.96 14.35
CA ILE A 903 2.95 39.75 15.73
C ILE A 903 2.24 40.70 16.67
N ASN A 904 1.93 40.25 17.87
CA ASN A 904 1.45 41.06 18.98
C ASN A 904 2.38 42.27 19.26
N GLU A 905 1.83 43.48 19.14
CA GLU A 905 2.52 44.76 19.26
C GLU A 905 3.19 44.94 20.63
N LEU A 906 2.47 44.59 21.71
CA LEU A 906 2.96 44.76 23.07
C LEU A 906 4.09 43.78 23.41
N TYR A 907 4.04 42.57 22.87
CA TYR A 907 5.16 41.66 22.94
C TYR A 907 6.40 42.25 22.23
N LEU A 908 6.26 42.76 21.00
CA LEU A 908 7.39 43.37 20.28
C LEU A 908 7.98 44.57 21.04
N ILE A 909 7.14 45.41 21.63
CA ILE A 909 7.59 46.56 22.43
C ILE A 909 8.30 46.08 23.70
N SER A 910 7.71 45.12 24.42
CA SER A 910 8.32 44.54 25.63
C SER A 910 9.68 43.91 25.32
N HIS A 911 9.79 43.19 24.21
CA HIS A 911 11.01 42.54 23.76
C HIS A 911 12.09 43.59 23.43
N ALA A 912 11.75 44.61 22.64
CA ALA A 912 12.69 45.67 22.31
C ALA A 912 13.15 46.47 23.55
N LEU A 913 12.25 46.75 24.49
CA LEU A 913 12.60 47.43 25.74
C LEU A 913 13.60 46.63 26.58
N LEU A 914 13.46 45.31 26.62
CA LEU A 914 14.38 44.42 27.33
C LEU A 914 15.76 44.42 26.65
N GLU A 915 15.80 44.09 25.36
CA GLU A 915 17.04 43.91 24.60
C GLU A 915 17.87 45.20 24.47
N THR A 916 17.21 46.35 24.49
CA THR A 916 17.88 47.65 24.35
C THR A 916 18.14 48.36 25.67
N GLY A 917 17.78 47.76 26.81
CA GLY A 917 17.86 48.43 28.11
C GLY A 917 17.05 49.73 28.13
N ASN A 918 15.76 49.66 27.80
CA ASN A 918 14.85 50.80 27.62
C ASN A 918 15.35 51.80 26.54
N GLY A 919 15.90 51.32 25.43
CA GLY A 919 16.35 52.14 24.29
C GLY A 919 17.67 52.88 24.50
N THR A 920 18.48 52.48 25.49
CA THR A 920 19.72 53.19 25.87
C THR A 920 21.00 52.44 25.49
N SER A 921 20.89 51.18 25.05
CA SER A 921 22.08 50.39 24.66
C SER A 921 22.81 51.01 23.48
N LYS A 922 24.15 50.80 23.44
CA LYS A 922 25.00 51.32 22.36
C LYS A 922 24.58 50.82 20.99
N LEU A 923 24.17 49.54 20.89
CA LEU A 923 23.72 48.94 19.64
C LEU A 923 22.35 49.47 19.18
N ALA A 924 21.47 49.82 20.13
CA ALA A 924 20.19 50.46 19.81
C ALA A 924 20.35 51.91 19.37
N ASN A 925 21.31 52.65 19.93
CA ASN A 925 21.56 54.07 19.60
C ASN A 925 22.39 54.30 18.34
N GLY A 926 22.89 53.22 17.73
CA GLY A 926 23.61 53.26 16.46
C GLY A 926 25.10 52.97 16.62
N VAL A 927 25.62 52.08 15.77
CA VAL A 927 27.05 51.77 15.66
C VAL A 927 27.50 52.05 14.23
N THR A 928 28.62 52.73 14.03
CA THR A 928 29.19 52.89 12.69
C THR A 928 29.89 51.59 12.29
N TYR A 929 29.38 50.96 11.24
CA TYR A 929 29.94 49.74 10.65
C TYR A 929 30.05 49.94 9.13
N ASN A 930 31.24 49.75 8.57
CA ASN A 930 31.54 49.98 7.14
C ASN A 930 31.05 51.33 6.60
N GLY A 931 31.25 52.41 7.37
CA GLY A 931 30.90 53.77 6.96
C GLY A 931 29.41 54.12 7.03
N LYS A 932 28.53 53.22 7.51
CA LYS A 932 27.11 53.50 7.78
C LYS A 932 26.77 53.31 9.24
N THR A 933 25.90 54.16 9.78
CA THR A 933 25.32 53.93 11.10
C THR A 933 24.21 52.90 11.00
N VAL A 934 24.29 51.86 11.83
CA VAL A 934 23.33 50.75 11.87
C VAL A 934 22.73 50.60 13.26
N TYR A 935 21.50 50.14 13.33
CA TYR A 935 20.72 50.04 14.57
C TYR A 935 20.20 48.60 14.75
N ASN A 936 20.12 48.13 16.00
CA ASN A 936 19.54 46.83 16.31
C ASN A 936 18.68 46.92 17.58
N MET A 937 17.38 46.65 17.45
CA MET A 937 16.40 46.85 18.52
C MET A 937 16.02 45.56 19.26
N TYR A 938 16.54 44.41 18.86
CA TYR A 938 16.20 43.10 19.44
C TYR A 938 17.43 42.24 19.73
N GLY A 939 18.64 42.83 19.71
CA GLY A 939 19.88 42.08 19.95
C GLY A 939 20.16 40.98 18.92
N TYR A 940 19.48 40.97 17.77
CA TYR A 940 19.56 39.87 16.81
C TYR A 940 20.95 39.78 16.15
N GLY A 941 21.60 38.62 16.23
CA GLY A 941 22.97 38.42 15.73
C GLY A 941 24.07 38.95 16.67
N ALA A 942 23.72 39.42 17.87
CA ALA A 942 24.69 39.78 18.91
C ALA A 942 25.05 38.54 19.75
N TYR A 943 26.17 37.90 19.43
CA TYR A 943 26.68 36.76 20.20
C TYR A 943 27.48 37.22 21.42
N ASP A 944 27.48 36.45 22.52
CA ASP A 944 28.22 36.77 23.75
C ASP A 944 29.71 37.06 23.52
N SER A 945 30.32 36.42 22.52
CA SER A 945 31.73 36.62 22.16
C SER A 945 32.02 37.93 21.43
N CYS A 946 31.01 38.58 20.84
CA CYS A 946 31.15 39.78 20.01
C CYS A 946 29.85 40.61 19.92
N PRO A 947 29.19 40.96 21.04
CA PRO A 947 27.79 41.41 21.01
C PRO A 947 27.60 42.72 20.23
N LEU A 948 28.57 43.64 20.32
CA LEU A 948 28.53 44.91 19.60
C LEU A 948 28.87 44.75 18.11
N ASP A 949 30.01 44.13 17.79
CA ASP A 949 30.51 44.04 16.41
C ASP A 949 29.70 43.06 15.56
N CYS A 950 29.32 41.90 16.10
CA CYS A 950 28.49 40.93 15.39
C CYS A 950 27.06 41.47 15.22
N GLY A 951 26.49 42.09 16.26
CA GLY A 951 25.19 42.74 16.17
C GLY A 951 25.16 43.89 15.15
N ALA A 952 26.22 44.70 15.08
CA ALA A 952 26.35 45.78 14.10
C ALA A 952 26.57 45.24 12.68
N LYS A 953 27.39 44.20 12.50
CA LYS A 953 27.56 43.50 11.23
C LYS A 953 26.22 42.98 10.71
N THR A 954 25.46 42.28 11.55
CA THR A 954 24.13 41.76 11.19
C THR A 954 23.19 42.91 10.82
N ALA A 955 23.16 44.00 11.59
CA ALA A 955 22.33 45.16 11.26
C ALA A 955 22.70 45.80 9.90
N TYR A 956 24.00 45.84 9.56
CA TYR A 956 24.47 46.32 8.25
C TYR A 956 24.00 45.41 7.10
N GLU A 957 24.16 44.09 7.25
CA GLU A 957 23.75 43.09 6.25
C GLU A 957 22.24 43.08 6.02
N LYS A 958 21.45 43.36 7.08
CA LYS A 958 19.98 43.44 7.00
C LYS A 958 19.44 44.82 6.62
N GLY A 959 20.32 45.81 6.40
CA GLY A 959 19.93 47.14 5.96
C GLY A 959 19.24 48.00 7.03
N TRP A 960 19.51 47.75 8.30
CA TRP A 960 18.91 48.47 9.43
C TRP A 960 19.60 49.83 9.66
N PHE A 961 19.49 50.71 8.67
CA PHE A 961 20.13 52.03 8.66
C PHE A 961 19.31 53.13 9.35
N SER A 962 18.14 52.80 9.90
CA SER A 962 17.37 53.67 10.78
C SER A 962 16.77 52.88 11.96
N PRO A 963 16.42 53.55 13.08
CA PRO A 963 15.72 52.92 14.19
C PRO A 963 14.43 52.20 13.77
N GLU A 964 13.62 52.80 12.91
CA GLU A 964 12.35 52.24 12.43
C GLU A 964 12.58 51.02 11.53
N ALA A 965 13.60 51.05 10.68
CA ALA A 965 14.01 49.91 9.87
C ALA A 965 14.50 48.74 10.73
N ALA A 966 15.17 49.03 11.85
CA ALA A 966 15.59 48.02 12.83
C ALA A 966 14.42 47.42 13.62
N ILE A 967 13.40 48.23 13.98
CA ILE A 967 12.15 47.77 14.62
C ILE A 967 11.40 46.83 13.66
N ILE A 968 11.13 47.28 12.44
CA ILE A 968 10.36 46.50 11.47
C ILE A 968 11.15 45.26 11.02
N GLY A 969 12.41 45.44 10.65
CA GLY A 969 13.24 44.35 10.14
C GLY A 969 13.58 43.29 11.20
N GLY A 970 13.74 43.67 12.46
CA GLY A 970 13.96 42.71 13.55
C GLY A 970 12.72 41.88 13.87
N ALA A 971 11.52 42.49 13.81
CA ALA A 971 10.26 41.78 14.00
C ALA A 971 10.06 40.64 12.97
N GLN A 972 10.56 40.79 11.73
CA GLN A 972 10.54 39.73 10.72
C GLN A 972 11.19 38.44 11.22
N TYR A 973 12.38 38.54 11.83
CA TYR A 973 13.13 37.36 12.27
C TYR A 973 12.47 36.68 13.48
N ILE A 974 11.81 37.45 14.35
CA ILE A 974 11.00 36.91 15.44
C ILE A 974 9.78 36.17 14.87
N SER A 975 9.14 36.73 13.83
CA SER A 975 7.98 36.13 13.16
C SER A 975 8.35 34.83 12.45
N GLU A 976 9.28 34.89 11.51
CA GLU A 976 9.66 33.78 10.64
C GLU A 976 10.44 32.68 11.38
N GLY A 977 11.24 33.07 12.39
CA GLY A 977 12.06 32.14 13.17
C GLY A 977 11.28 31.33 14.20
N TYR A 978 10.21 31.91 14.76
CA TYR A 978 9.48 31.31 15.90
C TYR A 978 7.96 31.28 15.70
N ILE A 979 7.31 32.44 15.61
CA ILE A 979 5.84 32.56 15.72
C ILE A 979 5.12 31.92 14.52
N TYR A 980 5.54 32.23 13.29
CA TYR A 980 4.97 31.70 12.04
C TYR A 980 5.87 30.67 11.36
N ASN A 981 6.83 30.12 12.10
CA ASN A 981 7.67 29.06 11.57
C ASN A 981 6.80 27.81 11.31
N LYS A 982 6.73 27.37 10.05
CA LYS A 982 5.87 26.24 9.62
C LYS A 982 6.17 24.94 10.35
N THR A 983 7.41 24.77 10.81
CA THR A 983 7.88 23.57 11.51
C THR A 983 7.65 23.68 13.02
N PHE A 984 7.96 24.84 13.62
CA PHE A 984 8.00 24.96 15.09
C PHE A 984 6.73 25.54 15.72
N GLN A 985 6.02 26.43 15.03
CA GLN A 985 4.72 27.02 15.44
C GLN A 985 4.72 27.54 16.89
N GLN A 986 5.70 28.37 17.25
CA GLN A 986 5.94 28.82 18.62
C GLN A 986 5.25 30.17 18.88
N ASP A 987 3.92 30.17 18.85
CA ASP A 987 3.07 31.37 18.94
C ASP A 987 2.72 31.82 20.37
N THR A 988 3.34 31.24 21.40
CA THR A 988 3.30 31.74 22.78
C THR A 988 4.70 31.70 23.40
N LEU A 989 4.96 32.52 24.42
CA LEU A 989 6.24 32.45 25.15
C LEU A 989 6.49 31.06 25.75
N TYR A 990 5.43 30.39 26.19
CA TYR A 990 5.49 29.01 26.63
C TYR A 990 5.99 28.09 25.51
N LYS A 991 5.40 28.16 24.30
CA LYS A 991 5.81 27.31 23.16
C LYS A 991 7.21 27.67 22.65
N MET A 992 7.62 28.94 22.76
CA MET A 992 9.00 29.37 22.48
C MET A 992 10.00 28.73 23.45
N ARG A 993 9.64 28.58 24.73
CA ARG A 993 10.51 27.92 25.72
C ARG A 993 10.50 26.41 25.61
N TRP A 994 9.33 25.79 25.54
CA TRP A 994 9.19 24.34 25.74
C TRP A 994 9.10 23.55 24.43
N ASN A 995 8.68 24.19 23.34
CA ASN A 995 8.43 23.61 22.02
C ASN A 995 7.93 22.15 22.06
N PRO A 996 6.64 21.92 22.31
CA PRO A 996 6.09 20.57 22.39
C PRO A 996 6.08 19.82 21.04
N ILE A 997 6.25 20.52 19.91
CA ILE A 997 6.27 19.94 18.56
C ILE A 997 7.68 19.50 18.17
N GLU A 998 8.67 20.41 18.30
CA GLU A 998 10.08 20.14 17.99
C GLU A 998 10.99 20.53 19.17
N PRO A 999 11.12 19.66 20.19
CA PRO A 999 11.72 20.00 21.48
C PRO A 999 13.18 20.47 21.45
N TYR A 1000 13.88 20.32 20.33
CA TYR A 1000 15.26 20.83 20.17
C TYR A 1000 15.32 22.33 19.85
N HIS A 1001 14.25 22.92 19.31
CA HIS A 1001 14.22 24.35 18.94
C HIS A 1001 13.59 25.18 20.05
N GLN A 1002 14.38 25.52 21.07
CA GLN A 1002 13.97 26.30 22.24
C GLN A 1002 14.63 27.67 22.23
N TYR A 1003 13.88 28.70 22.60
CA TYR A 1003 14.39 30.08 22.65
C TYR A 1003 15.44 30.27 23.75
N ALA A 1004 15.36 29.51 24.84
CA ALA A 1004 16.28 29.61 25.97
C ALA A 1004 16.43 28.27 26.70
N THR A 1005 17.59 28.06 27.32
CA THR A 1005 17.86 26.90 28.19
C THR A 1005 17.32 27.09 29.61
N ASP A 1006 17.15 28.32 30.09
CA ASP A 1006 16.60 28.65 31.41
C ASP A 1006 15.13 28.20 31.51
N ILE A 1007 14.84 27.23 32.40
CA ILE A 1007 13.48 26.72 32.66
C ILE A 1007 12.49 27.82 33.06
N GLY A 1008 12.96 28.91 33.67
CA GLY A 1008 12.14 30.04 34.10
C GLY A 1008 11.98 31.13 33.04
N TRP A 1009 12.56 30.98 31.83
CA TRP A 1009 12.64 32.06 30.86
C TRP A 1009 11.28 32.69 30.55
N ALA A 1010 10.29 31.87 30.13
CA ALA A 1010 8.97 32.39 29.77
C ALA A 1010 8.32 33.12 30.95
N TYR A 1011 8.37 32.52 32.14
CA TYR A 1011 7.87 33.11 33.39
C TYR A 1011 8.53 34.45 33.73
N LYS A 1012 9.84 34.62 33.46
CA LYS A 1012 10.56 35.87 33.74
C LYS A 1012 10.17 37.00 32.78
N GLN A 1013 9.69 36.70 31.56
CA GLN A 1013 9.33 37.71 30.56
C GLN A 1013 7.93 38.34 30.76
N VAL A 1014 7.00 37.58 31.33
CA VAL A 1014 5.56 37.94 31.33
C VAL A 1014 5.20 39.20 32.11
N ASN A 1015 5.96 39.54 33.16
CA ASN A 1015 5.67 40.72 33.99
C ASN A 1015 5.78 42.02 33.18
N SER A 1016 6.77 42.10 32.30
CA SER A 1016 6.96 43.27 31.43
C SER A 1016 5.75 43.44 30.51
N ILE A 1017 5.33 42.37 29.83
CA ILE A 1017 4.17 42.37 28.92
C ILE A 1017 2.89 42.71 29.67
N TYR A 1018 2.62 42.04 30.80
CA TYR A 1018 1.46 42.30 31.65
C TYR A 1018 1.37 43.76 32.08
N ASN A 1019 2.50 44.35 32.51
CA ASN A 1019 2.53 45.74 32.93
C ASN A 1019 2.29 46.70 31.75
N LEU A 1020 2.72 46.37 30.53
CA LEU A 1020 2.38 47.18 29.35
C LEU A 1020 0.87 47.11 29.03
N TYR A 1021 0.26 45.94 29.13
CA TYR A 1021 -1.19 45.77 28.96
C TYR A 1021 -1.99 46.60 29.99
N LYS A 1022 -1.47 46.78 31.21
CA LYS A 1022 -2.10 47.63 32.23
C LYS A 1022 -2.05 49.14 31.93
N LEU A 1023 -1.23 49.57 30.97
CA LEU A 1023 -1.07 50.97 30.61
C LEU A 1023 -1.99 51.38 29.45
N ILE A 1024 -2.68 50.44 28.81
CA ILE A 1024 -3.52 50.71 27.64
C ILE A 1024 -4.98 50.36 27.91
N ASP A 1025 -5.90 51.14 27.36
CA ASP A 1025 -7.31 51.10 27.77
C ASP A 1025 -8.17 50.15 26.92
N ASN A 1026 -7.72 49.81 25.70
CA ASN A 1026 -8.50 49.06 24.71
C ASN A 1026 -7.70 47.90 24.12
N TYR A 1027 -7.99 46.66 24.54
CA TYR A 1027 -7.41 45.44 23.97
C TYR A 1027 -8.31 44.21 24.17
N THR A 1028 -8.00 43.14 23.43
CA THR A 1028 -8.51 41.78 23.65
C THR A 1028 -7.34 40.84 23.93
N LEU A 1029 -7.49 39.94 24.90
CA LEU A 1029 -6.47 38.94 25.23
C LEU A 1029 -6.83 37.61 24.59
N TYR A 1030 -5.87 36.99 23.94
CA TYR A 1030 -5.99 35.66 23.38
C TYR A 1030 -4.94 34.78 24.07
N TYR A 1031 -5.37 33.68 24.67
CA TYR A 1031 -4.48 32.72 25.33
C TYR A 1031 -4.55 31.39 24.60
N ASP A 1032 -3.42 30.70 24.50
CA ASP A 1032 -3.32 29.34 24.01
C ASP A 1032 -2.57 28.49 25.05
N VAL A 1033 -3.34 27.69 25.78
CA VAL A 1033 -2.86 26.90 26.92
C VAL A 1033 -2.59 25.47 26.45
N PRO A 1034 -1.35 24.96 26.61
CA PRO A 1034 -1.01 23.62 26.16
C PRO A 1034 -1.65 22.57 27.08
N ILE A 1035 -2.06 21.43 26.51
CA ILE A 1035 -2.59 20.27 27.23
C ILE A 1035 -1.67 19.06 26.96
N TYR A 1036 -1.35 18.34 28.03
CA TYR A 1036 -0.66 17.05 28.00
C TYR A 1036 -1.52 16.00 28.70
N ARG A 1037 -1.45 14.76 28.22
CA ARG A 1037 -2.31 13.64 28.66
C ARG A 1037 -1.83 12.97 29.94
#